data_AF-A0A836HSE8-F1
#
_entry.id   AF-A0A836HSE8-F1
#
_cell.length_a   1.000
_cell.length_b   1.000
_cell.length_c   1.000
_cell.angle_alpha   90.00
_cell.angle_beta   90.00
_cell.angle_gamma   90.00
#
_symmetry.space_group_name_H-M   'P 1'
#
loop_
_entity.id
_entity.type
_entity.pdbx_description
1 polymer ?
#
loop_
_entity_poly.entity_id
_entity_poly.type
_entity_poly.pdbx_seq_one_letter_code
_entity_poly.pdbx_strand_id
1 'polypeptide(L)'
;MLQNPRMIERRMVFGVCEDVKDGLHYLDEDYIAWIAGESLVLFDTQQGTQELVLCTPGCEGVTAMALAPSRRLLAVAESGKAPFIVIYLFDPTASPRIKRRSVLHFSDVGSHAFVSLSFSQDGRYLVALGGFPEWKLVYWDVEKHKMLAHGTALESAMLAKDNRHLKQCSISPYDASLICVTGRGCVKFFSYTEGHLFPTSGGVEAPDVHYLAHTWMIEEESRLVVSTDNGDLLLFEQQQYKHPLPLSPSDGIPITALASYTKGFVCGGDMGLITLFERTLSKEMYRKVRTFRFAAEGKYGATTDLTTASKIGAEVPIIRAFTFTPPPAEELLAFLTSTKQIYALNVPNADFTKAEDMVFQPVGQPFHTSGIVSVDLCVQRPLVATAGRDGSVFLWNSITNVVEMRNYFHEEIVSMAMHPSGLHMIIAFTDSLRVFNVYQKELCEFKRIGIRNCTTCRFSHGGQYFAVASSTIIHVHYTYTCELLGHLRGHNSKVRSLSFVPPDDTRLISSGADGAVFEFSLCDFHKVRDSVTKAVTYYCGAADVHTIWAAGNDRKMRQMDRATMLQTIEYNLPDASMRCMLVSQSLKLLFGGFENGTVRVFNTYLGEKLNGPVADRGGGGAGAVGVGGSGDGHHGNPRIITAPRDITIESHATHIGMVTAMALSHDEGLLVTVGEDGMVVFWDVVAPHRGSVKQLEYTTELLVDRRDLDASRQLLQSLADQVKDLQQRMAQQKLKKERQHEEQIAQLDREYQSEMQKQKAEIAVLHAAKGEQAIRFTEFMAEMEQKSAQALTQTEDDYRCKIESLSSRADQLRHLIAEADATHAREKALLQGEAEAQRRMDKQRQQKELYALDEEQHRIAAEKERNDTETEAMCAMIEEDNDTEIVKAKENYEKRLREQEEEAAVLQSANNVLLSKLNLSRAELEAKMADVTEKLRQQTVLESHIDSAKRDIEALTNEVRERGETIAEKDRRIQELRTKNQELEKFKFVLEYKRKELKMQIEPKDNEIGASKLKLEHMEAETSQYELSNEHLVLQIKSLRQKRAAQQKELDSIAARIAEAKSFQGRMWAEISDTYNEYKISKDKKRLKMMAKTLYENYTDGRKPANQGPFTSARTATDEVKDYHRERDHLEGNLASLKKKIAKDEENHRVEKQRITTENVILIKEINDLRKEARTLAAKAGVVCPIDPSGVSVYDEGYAREMSVQKAEMGRLRAIVEGLEAQLKAKGLPLPVTDA
;
A
#
# COMPACT_ATOMS: atom_id res chain seq x y z
N MET A 1 -13.16 40.98 20.28
CA MET A 1 -13.74 41.41 19.00
C MET A 1 -14.36 40.19 18.37
N LEU A 2 -15.69 40.14 18.22
CA LEU A 2 -16.34 39.07 17.45
C LEU A 2 -15.86 39.21 16.01
N GLN A 3 -15.09 38.24 15.50
CA GLN A 3 -14.78 38.17 14.07
C GLN A 3 -16.11 38.09 13.32
N ASN A 4 -16.35 39.01 12.39
CA ASN A 4 -17.50 38.89 11.50
C ASN A 4 -17.47 37.50 10.83
N PRO A 5 -18.61 36.82 10.68
CA PRO A 5 -18.66 35.51 10.03
C PRO A 5 -18.15 35.64 8.58
N ARG A 6 -17.33 34.68 8.14
CA ARG A 6 -16.81 34.63 6.76
C ARG A 6 -17.94 34.49 5.74
N MET A 7 -17.94 35.31 4.70
CA MET A 7 -18.95 35.29 3.62
C MET A 7 -18.51 34.42 2.45
N ILE A 8 -17.21 34.38 2.15
CA ILE A 8 -16.61 33.55 1.11
C ILE A 8 -15.34 32.85 1.60
N GLU A 9 -15.08 31.66 1.05
CA GLU A 9 -13.89 30.86 1.31
C GLU A 9 -13.28 30.37 -0.02
N ARG A 10 -11.96 30.27 -0.10
CA ARG A 10 -11.28 29.80 -1.32
C ARG A 10 -11.40 28.28 -1.39
N ARG A 11 -11.92 27.76 -2.51
CA ARG A 11 -12.03 26.34 -2.78
C ARG A 11 -10.83 25.81 -3.56
N MET A 12 -10.48 26.44 -4.68
CA MET A 12 -9.38 26.03 -5.56
C MET A 12 -8.76 27.26 -6.23
N VAL A 13 -7.46 27.19 -6.50
CA VAL A 13 -6.71 28.19 -7.27
C VAL A 13 -6.03 27.50 -8.45
N PHE A 14 -6.31 27.99 -9.65
CA PHE A 14 -5.69 27.53 -10.88
C PHE A 14 -4.77 28.64 -11.41
N GLY A 15 -3.47 28.36 -11.41
CA GLY A 15 -2.44 29.28 -11.85
C GLY A 15 -1.13 29.07 -11.11
N VAL A 16 -0.07 29.66 -11.65
CA VAL A 16 1.27 29.65 -11.06
C VAL A 16 1.97 30.96 -11.42
N CYS A 17 2.78 31.48 -10.50
CA CYS A 17 3.65 32.62 -10.74
C CYS A 17 4.99 32.13 -11.30
N GLU A 18 5.27 32.40 -12.58
CA GLU A 18 6.50 31.95 -13.27
C GLU A 18 7.78 32.71 -12.87
N ASP A 19 7.63 33.90 -12.28
CA ASP A 19 8.74 34.78 -11.92
C ASP A 19 9.30 34.54 -10.51
N VAL A 20 8.72 33.61 -9.75
CA VAL A 20 9.22 33.26 -8.41
C VAL A 20 10.49 32.43 -8.54
N LYS A 21 11.60 32.93 -8.01
CA LYS A 21 12.88 32.20 -8.00
C LYS A 21 12.74 30.92 -7.18
N ASP A 22 13.05 29.79 -7.83
CA ASP A 22 12.91 28.44 -7.30
C ASP A 22 11.50 28.17 -6.75
N GLY A 23 10.47 28.77 -7.38
CA GLY A 23 9.08 28.74 -6.93
C GLY A 23 8.32 27.41 -7.04
N LEU A 24 9.03 26.30 -7.22
CA LEU A 24 8.46 24.96 -7.38
C LEU A 24 9.27 23.95 -6.57
N HIS A 25 8.63 23.25 -5.63
CA HIS A 25 9.31 22.29 -4.76
C HIS A 25 8.45 21.06 -4.44
N TYR A 26 9.02 19.86 -4.56
CA TYR A 26 8.44 18.64 -3.96
C TYR A 26 8.68 18.65 -2.45
N LEU A 27 7.60 18.62 -1.67
CA LEU A 27 7.67 18.50 -0.22
C LEU A 27 7.80 17.03 0.21
N ASP A 28 7.11 16.15 -0.51
CA ASP A 28 7.15 14.70 -0.37
C ASP A 28 7.03 14.04 -1.77
N GLU A 29 6.85 12.73 -1.86
CA GLU A 29 6.59 12.04 -3.13
C GLU A 29 5.27 12.48 -3.77
N ASP A 30 4.23 12.70 -2.94
CA ASP A 30 2.88 13.01 -3.42
C ASP A 30 2.57 14.51 -3.47
N TYR A 31 3.30 15.32 -2.69
CA TYR A 31 2.99 16.73 -2.50
C TYR A 31 4.01 17.65 -3.17
N ILE A 32 3.49 18.54 -4.01
CA ILE A 32 4.26 19.60 -4.66
C ILE A 32 3.71 20.97 -4.24
N ALA A 33 4.61 21.93 -4.03
CA ALA A 33 4.27 23.28 -3.60
C ALA A 33 4.74 24.33 -4.61
N TRP A 34 3.88 25.31 -4.85
CA TRP A 34 4.17 26.48 -5.68
C TRP A 34 3.37 27.71 -5.22
N ILE A 35 3.66 28.88 -5.78
CA ILE A 35 2.89 30.09 -5.52
C ILE A 35 1.91 30.35 -6.65
N ALA A 36 0.66 30.60 -6.27
CA ALA A 36 -0.37 31.12 -7.13
C ALA A 36 -0.93 32.40 -6.50
N GLY A 37 -0.58 33.54 -7.09
CA GLY A 37 -1.04 34.85 -6.65
C GLY A 37 -0.43 35.20 -5.30
N GLU A 38 -1.29 35.54 -4.35
CA GLU A 38 -0.91 35.74 -2.93
C GLU A 38 -1.15 34.49 -2.07
N SER A 39 -1.12 33.30 -2.68
CA SER A 39 -1.34 32.03 -1.98
C SER A 39 -0.24 31.02 -2.29
N LEU A 40 0.24 30.36 -1.24
CA LEU A 40 1.04 29.15 -1.34
C LEU A 40 0.09 27.96 -1.54
N VAL A 41 0.23 27.27 -2.66
CA VAL A 41 -0.56 26.10 -3.03
C VAL A 41 0.26 24.86 -2.71
N LEU A 42 -0.31 23.95 -1.92
CA LEU A 42 0.14 22.58 -1.80
C LEU A 42 -0.81 21.69 -2.59
N PHE A 43 -0.29 20.94 -3.53
CA PHE A 43 -1.07 20.08 -4.39
C PHE A 43 -0.71 18.62 -4.16
N ASP A 44 -1.74 17.83 -3.90
CA ASP A 44 -1.67 16.38 -3.85
C ASP A 44 -1.75 15.83 -5.27
N THR A 45 -0.64 15.29 -5.77
CA THR A 45 -0.54 14.75 -7.13
C THR A 45 -1.31 13.44 -7.31
N GLN A 46 -1.62 12.70 -6.23
CA GLN A 46 -2.42 11.47 -6.31
C GLN A 46 -3.92 11.76 -6.28
N GLN A 47 -4.36 12.63 -5.37
CA GLN A 47 -5.79 12.92 -5.17
C GLN A 47 -6.29 14.10 -6.01
N GLY A 48 -5.39 14.95 -6.51
CA GLY A 48 -5.75 16.18 -7.22
C GLY A 48 -6.34 17.27 -6.32
N THR A 49 -6.08 17.21 -5.01
CA THR A 49 -6.60 18.18 -4.03
C THR A 49 -5.59 19.29 -3.75
N GLN A 50 -6.07 20.47 -3.34
CA GLN A 50 -5.22 21.61 -2.98
C GLN A 50 -5.44 22.01 -1.52
N GLU A 51 -4.34 22.29 -0.81
CA GLU A 51 -4.34 23.01 0.47
C GLU A 51 -3.76 24.41 0.21
N LEU A 52 -4.52 25.46 0.59
CA LEU A 52 -4.18 26.84 0.30
C LEU A 52 -3.76 27.58 1.58
N VAL A 53 -2.56 28.16 1.56
CA VAL A 53 -2.03 28.97 2.66
C VAL A 53 -1.87 30.42 2.19
N LEU A 54 -2.56 31.35 2.85
CA LEU A 54 -2.52 32.76 2.47
C LEU A 54 -1.22 33.43 2.90
N CYS A 55 -0.70 34.29 2.02
CA CYS A 55 0.38 35.21 2.35
C CYS A 55 -0.05 36.23 3.42
N THR A 56 0.94 36.95 3.95
CA THR A 56 0.73 37.91 5.03
C THR A 56 0.04 39.17 4.49
N PRO A 57 -0.87 39.80 5.26
CA PRO A 57 -1.53 41.03 4.83
C PRO A 57 -0.52 42.14 4.47
N GLY A 58 -0.67 42.74 3.28
CA GLY A 58 0.24 43.75 2.77
C GLY A 58 1.38 43.22 1.89
N CYS A 59 1.40 41.91 1.62
CA CYS A 59 2.17 41.31 0.54
C CYS A 59 1.70 41.89 -0.81
N GLU A 60 2.65 42.33 -1.65
CA GLU A 60 2.38 42.76 -3.03
C GLU A 60 2.68 41.63 -4.04
N GLY A 61 3.29 40.54 -3.57
CA GLY A 61 3.63 39.35 -4.37
C GLY A 61 4.77 38.56 -3.74
N VAL A 62 4.99 37.32 -4.20
CA VAL A 62 6.11 36.47 -3.76
C VAL A 62 7.22 36.52 -4.80
N THR A 63 8.47 36.51 -4.35
CA THR A 63 9.65 36.71 -5.23
C THR A 63 10.62 35.54 -5.23
N ALA A 64 10.74 34.81 -4.11
CA ALA A 64 11.60 33.64 -4.03
C ALA A 64 11.05 32.61 -3.03
N MET A 65 11.39 31.34 -3.26
CA MET A 65 11.15 30.24 -2.34
C MET A 65 12.46 29.47 -2.09
N ALA A 66 12.54 28.82 -0.93
CA ALA A 66 13.58 27.82 -0.68
C ALA A 66 13.05 26.73 0.23
N LEU A 67 13.31 25.48 -0.13
CA LEU A 67 13.05 24.31 0.71
C LEU A 67 14.33 23.92 1.46
N ALA A 68 14.23 23.71 2.77
CA ALA A 68 15.33 23.15 3.54
C ALA A 68 15.58 21.68 3.12
N PRO A 69 16.83 21.17 3.13
CA PRO A 69 17.12 19.79 2.73
C PRO A 69 16.39 18.71 3.54
N SER A 70 16.01 19.01 4.78
CA SER A 70 15.14 18.15 5.60
C SER A 70 13.70 18.04 5.10
N ARG A 71 13.30 18.87 4.13
CA ARG A 71 11.96 19.07 3.56
C ARG A 71 10.86 19.43 4.56
N ARG A 72 11.25 19.78 5.80
CA ARG A 72 10.33 20.21 6.86
C ARG A 72 10.13 21.71 6.91
N LEU A 73 11.07 22.51 6.39
CA LEU A 73 11.00 23.96 6.44
C LEU A 73 10.97 24.53 5.03
N LEU A 74 10.00 25.39 4.77
CA LEU A 74 9.86 26.11 3.52
C LEU A 74 9.91 27.61 3.82
N ALA A 75 10.84 28.32 3.20
CA ALA A 75 10.93 29.77 3.28
C ALA A 75 10.29 30.41 2.06
N VAL A 76 9.48 31.44 2.27
CA VAL A 76 8.80 32.21 1.22
C VAL A 76 9.13 33.68 1.42
N ALA A 77 9.70 34.32 0.39
CA ALA A 77 10.00 35.75 0.39
C ALA A 77 8.81 36.56 -0.16
N GLU A 78 8.11 37.23 0.74
CA GLU A 78 7.01 38.13 0.44
C GLU A 78 7.55 39.55 0.20
N SER A 79 7.19 40.12 -0.94
CA SER A 79 7.56 41.47 -1.36
C SER A 79 6.54 42.49 -0.91
N GLY A 80 6.97 43.74 -0.80
CA GLY A 80 6.13 44.87 -0.46
C GLY A 80 6.96 46.07 -0.01
N LYS A 81 6.29 47.08 0.56
CA LYS A 81 6.98 48.27 1.10
C LYS A 81 8.10 47.91 2.10
N ALA A 82 7.87 46.87 2.89
CA ALA A 82 8.84 46.28 3.81
C ALA A 82 8.86 44.76 3.57
N PRO A 83 9.88 44.20 2.91
CA PRO A 83 9.90 42.78 2.61
C PRO A 83 10.14 41.94 3.87
N PHE A 84 9.57 40.74 3.89
CA PHE A 84 9.75 39.80 4.98
C PHE A 84 9.75 38.37 4.44
N ILE A 85 10.29 37.46 5.24
CA ILE A 85 10.46 36.07 4.86
C ILE A 85 9.69 35.22 5.85
N VAL A 86 8.71 34.48 5.33
CA VAL A 86 7.86 33.62 6.15
C VAL A 86 8.40 32.21 6.12
N ILE A 87 8.58 31.62 7.30
CA ILE A 87 9.01 30.23 7.45
C ILE A 87 7.80 29.39 7.75
N TYR A 88 7.53 28.43 6.88
CA TYR A 88 6.50 27.42 7.00
C TYR A 88 7.12 26.10 7.47
N LEU A 89 6.41 25.43 8.38
CA LEU A 89 6.73 24.07 8.82
C LEU A 89 5.78 23.10 8.11
N PHE A 90 6.35 22.17 7.35
CA PHE A 90 5.64 21.06 6.71
C PHE A 90 5.68 19.83 7.63
N ASP A 91 4.50 19.30 7.93
CA ASP A 91 4.28 18.05 8.66
C ASP A 91 3.37 17.14 7.82
N PRO A 92 3.88 16.01 7.28
CA PRO A 92 3.12 15.11 6.42
C PRO A 92 2.02 14.35 7.17
N THR A 93 1.93 14.44 8.50
CA THR A 93 0.89 13.77 9.29
C THR A 93 -0.17 14.72 9.83
N ALA A 94 0.07 16.02 9.79
CA ALA A 94 -0.85 17.02 10.31
C ALA A 94 -1.87 17.47 9.24
N SER A 95 -3.04 17.92 9.70
CA SER A 95 -4.02 18.66 8.89
C SER A 95 -4.39 19.94 9.64
N PRO A 96 -4.05 21.15 9.14
CA PRO A 96 -3.30 21.45 7.91
C PRO A 96 -1.84 20.94 7.94
N ARG A 97 -1.30 20.56 6.78
CA ARG A 97 0.06 20.01 6.62
C ARG A 97 1.12 21.08 6.73
N ILE A 98 0.80 22.31 6.32
CA ILE A 98 1.67 23.47 6.54
C ILE A 98 1.16 24.31 7.70
N LYS A 99 2.09 24.64 8.61
CA LYS A 99 1.87 25.60 9.69
C LYS A 99 2.87 26.73 9.58
N ARG A 100 2.39 27.97 9.65
CA ARG A 100 3.25 29.15 9.74
C ARG A 100 4.06 29.07 11.03
N ARG A 101 5.38 28.99 10.91
CA ARG A 101 6.30 28.85 12.05
C ARG A 101 6.77 30.22 12.55
N SER A 102 7.25 31.07 11.65
CA SER A 102 7.80 32.38 12.02
C SER A 102 7.85 33.36 10.84
N VAL A 103 8.15 34.62 11.16
CA VAL A 103 8.35 35.71 10.19
C VAL A 103 9.69 36.36 10.50
N LEU A 104 10.57 36.36 9.50
CA LEU A 104 11.86 37.01 9.55
C LEU A 104 11.73 38.36 8.85
N HIS A 105 12.03 39.44 9.57
CA HIS A 105 11.96 40.78 9.04
C HIS A 105 13.27 41.52 9.30
N PHE A 106 13.73 42.25 8.28
CA PHE A 106 14.86 43.15 8.38
C PHE A 106 14.42 44.49 7.77
N SER A 107 14.47 45.56 8.56
CA SER A 107 13.94 46.87 8.14
C SER A 107 14.87 47.62 7.18
N ASP A 108 16.16 47.27 7.18
CA ASP A 108 17.20 47.98 6.42
C ASP A 108 17.68 47.15 5.21
N VAL A 109 16.77 46.48 4.50
CA VAL A 109 17.13 45.74 3.27
C VAL A 109 17.43 46.69 2.11
N GLY A 110 16.90 47.93 2.17
CA GLY A 110 17.09 48.93 1.12
C GLY A 110 16.44 48.57 -0.23
N SER A 111 15.56 47.58 -0.26
CA SER A 111 14.80 47.15 -1.43
C SER A 111 13.41 46.63 -1.02
N HIS A 112 12.52 46.48 -2.00
CA HIS A 112 11.13 46.03 -1.79
C HIS A 112 10.95 44.50 -1.84
N ALA A 113 12.02 43.73 -2.09
CA ALA A 113 11.95 42.29 -2.28
C ALA A 113 13.28 41.59 -1.99
N PHE A 114 13.19 40.29 -1.69
CA PHE A 114 14.34 39.38 -1.69
C PHE A 114 14.35 38.56 -2.99
N VAL A 115 15.48 38.53 -3.68
CA VAL A 115 15.61 37.91 -5.00
C VAL A 115 15.87 36.41 -4.91
N SER A 116 16.58 35.95 -3.88
CA SER A 116 16.98 34.55 -3.72
C SER A 116 17.09 34.18 -2.25
N LEU A 117 16.78 32.92 -1.95
CA LEU A 117 16.86 32.31 -0.63
C LEU A 117 17.63 31.00 -0.70
N SER A 118 18.33 30.63 0.36
CA SER A 118 18.92 29.29 0.49
C SER A 118 19.14 28.90 1.94
N PHE A 119 18.73 27.69 2.28
CA PHE A 119 18.99 27.08 3.58
C PHE A 119 20.39 26.46 3.64
N SER A 120 20.91 26.30 4.86
CA SER A 120 22.03 25.40 5.16
C SER A 120 21.56 23.93 5.16
N GLN A 121 22.51 22.99 5.09
CA GLN A 121 22.21 21.55 5.02
C GLN A 121 21.40 21.03 6.22
N ASP A 122 21.65 21.57 7.41
CA ASP A 122 20.92 21.27 8.64
C ASP A 122 19.58 22.02 8.76
N GLY A 123 19.29 22.95 7.86
CA GLY A 123 18.10 23.80 7.88
C GLY A 123 18.09 24.87 8.99
N ARG A 124 19.20 25.02 9.73
CA ARG A 124 19.30 25.96 10.86
C ARG A 124 19.53 27.40 10.41
N TYR A 125 20.29 27.58 9.35
CA TYR A 125 20.66 28.88 8.82
C TYR A 125 19.96 29.13 7.49
N LEU A 126 19.65 30.41 7.23
CA LEU A 126 19.05 30.88 5.99
C LEU A 126 19.78 32.13 5.54
N VAL A 127 20.19 32.14 4.27
CA VAL A 127 20.69 33.35 3.62
C VAL A 127 19.62 33.90 2.68
N ALA A 128 19.49 35.22 2.68
CA ALA A 128 18.59 35.95 1.80
C ALA A 128 19.35 37.07 1.08
N LEU A 129 19.12 37.19 -0.22
CA LEU A 129 19.68 38.25 -1.06
C LEU A 129 18.59 39.30 -1.34
N GLY A 130 18.80 40.52 -0.87
CA GLY A 130 17.95 41.68 -1.19
C GLY A 130 18.09 42.12 -2.64
N GLY A 131 17.06 42.78 -3.16
CA GLY A 131 17.03 43.28 -4.54
C GLY A 131 17.77 44.60 -4.75
N PHE A 132 17.61 45.14 -5.96
CA PHE A 132 18.07 46.47 -6.33
C PHE A 132 17.38 47.55 -5.46
N PRO A 133 18.05 48.64 -5.08
CA PRO A 133 19.42 49.05 -5.45
C PRO A 133 20.57 48.54 -4.58
N GLU A 134 20.33 48.05 -3.36
CA GLU A 134 21.41 47.85 -2.39
C GLU A 134 22.05 46.46 -2.40
N TRP A 135 21.37 45.43 -2.92
CA TRP A 135 21.91 44.05 -3.01
C TRP A 135 22.49 43.53 -1.70
N LYS A 136 21.78 43.77 -0.59
CA LYS A 136 22.18 43.36 0.75
C LYS A 136 22.01 41.84 0.93
N LEU A 137 23.04 41.19 1.42
CA LEU A 137 23.03 39.80 1.84
C LEU A 137 22.73 39.74 3.34
N VAL A 138 21.72 38.97 3.75
CA VAL A 138 21.28 38.84 5.14
C VAL A 138 21.37 37.38 5.56
N TYR A 139 21.98 37.11 6.71
CA TYR A 139 22.21 35.77 7.24
C TYR A 139 21.48 35.58 8.58
N TRP A 140 20.61 34.56 8.65
CA TRP A 140 19.70 34.31 9.77
C TRP A 140 19.95 32.97 10.45
N ASP A 141 19.75 32.94 11.78
CA ASP A 141 19.49 31.72 12.54
C ASP A 141 17.96 31.54 12.60
N VAL A 142 17.46 30.55 11.87
CA VAL A 142 16.03 30.30 11.67
C VAL A 142 15.38 29.78 12.94
N GLU A 143 16.10 28.97 13.72
CA GLU A 143 15.61 28.42 14.99
C GLU A 143 15.50 29.50 16.07
N LYS A 144 16.47 30.42 16.13
CA LYS A 144 16.46 31.54 17.09
C LYS A 144 15.66 32.75 16.62
N HIS A 145 15.15 32.74 15.38
CA HIS A 145 14.47 33.86 14.74
C HIS A 145 15.29 35.17 14.80
N LYS A 146 16.61 35.06 14.63
CA LYS A 146 17.54 36.18 14.82
C LYS A 146 18.45 36.37 13.61
N MET A 147 18.61 37.62 13.20
CA MET A 147 19.65 38.04 12.25
C MET A 147 21.03 38.00 12.89
N LEU A 148 21.95 37.27 12.26
CA LEU A 148 23.31 37.07 12.71
C LEU A 148 24.27 38.07 12.06
N ALA A 149 24.16 38.23 10.74
CA ALA A 149 25.00 39.14 9.98
C ALA A 149 24.25 39.71 8.77
N HIS A 150 24.71 40.87 8.29
CA HIS A 150 24.32 41.42 7.00
C HIS A 150 25.55 42.07 6.35
N GLY A 151 25.55 42.18 5.03
CA GLY A 151 26.61 42.84 4.27
C GLY A 151 26.13 43.20 2.87
N THR A 152 26.82 44.10 2.18
CA THR A 152 26.50 44.43 0.77
C THR A 152 27.23 43.47 -0.15
N ALA A 153 26.51 42.81 -1.06
CA ALA A 153 27.12 41.86 -1.99
C ALA A 153 27.96 42.54 -3.08
N LEU A 154 27.68 43.82 -3.37
CA LEU A 154 28.41 44.67 -4.31
C LEU A 154 28.91 45.92 -3.58
N GLU A 155 30.11 46.40 -3.93
CA GLU A 155 30.66 47.64 -3.37
C GLU A 155 29.95 48.88 -3.94
N SER A 156 29.66 49.87 -3.08
CA SER A 156 28.92 51.10 -3.46
C SER A 156 29.53 51.89 -4.62
N ALA A 157 30.84 51.77 -4.87
CA ALA A 157 31.51 52.45 -6.00
C ALA A 157 31.13 51.87 -7.38
N MET A 158 30.67 50.60 -7.43
CA MET A 158 30.30 49.92 -8.67
C MET A 158 28.81 50.12 -9.06
N LEU A 159 27.95 50.44 -8.08
CA LEU A 159 26.50 50.61 -8.26
C LEU A 159 26.12 51.86 -9.10
N ALA A 160 27.01 52.87 -9.15
CA ALA A 160 26.75 54.12 -9.84
C ALA A 160 27.08 54.11 -11.35
N LYS A 161 27.76 53.06 -11.86
CA LYS A 161 28.23 52.97 -13.26
C LYS A 161 27.78 51.70 -14.00
N ASP A 162 27.52 50.60 -13.28
CA ASP A 162 27.30 49.28 -13.88
C ASP A 162 25.90 48.74 -13.54
N ASN A 163 25.11 48.40 -14.57
CA ASN A 163 23.77 47.81 -14.44
C ASN A 163 23.84 46.30 -14.09
N ARG A 164 24.59 45.95 -13.03
CA ARG A 164 24.78 44.57 -12.55
C ARG A 164 23.59 44.15 -11.69
N HIS A 165 22.89 43.11 -12.14
CA HIS A 165 21.80 42.47 -11.41
C HIS A 165 22.24 41.12 -10.86
N LEU A 166 22.18 40.95 -9.54
CA LEU A 166 22.39 39.65 -8.91
C LEU A 166 21.17 38.77 -9.10
N LYS A 167 21.38 37.45 -9.21
CA LYS A 167 20.34 36.48 -9.56
C LYS A 167 20.12 35.43 -8.50
N GLN A 168 21.17 34.96 -7.84
CA GLN A 168 21.05 33.84 -6.90
C GLN A 168 22.07 33.95 -5.76
N CYS A 169 21.68 33.48 -4.59
CA CYS A 169 22.58 33.21 -3.46
C CYS A 169 22.35 31.78 -2.94
N SER A 170 23.41 31.12 -2.48
CA SER A 170 23.31 29.80 -1.84
C SER A 170 24.34 29.59 -0.74
N ILE A 171 23.99 28.74 0.23
CA ILE A 171 24.91 28.27 1.28
C ILE A 171 25.54 26.96 0.81
N SER A 172 26.84 26.78 1.07
CA SER A 172 27.51 25.50 0.81
C SER A 172 26.91 24.39 1.70
N PRO A 173 26.56 23.23 1.13
CA PRO A 173 25.98 22.13 1.90
C PRO A 173 26.96 21.51 2.90
N TYR A 174 28.28 21.69 2.71
CA TYR A 174 29.33 21.16 3.60
C TYR A 174 29.82 22.16 4.64
N ASP A 175 29.72 23.45 4.33
CA ASP A 175 30.23 24.52 5.18
C ASP A 175 29.19 25.63 5.25
N ALA A 176 28.43 25.66 6.35
CA ALA A 176 27.41 26.68 6.56
C ALA A 176 27.99 28.10 6.63
N SER A 177 29.29 28.27 6.87
CA SER A 177 29.93 29.59 6.86
C SER A 177 30.15 30.13 5.44
N LEU A 178 30.18 29.26 4.43
CA LEU A 178 30.50 29.63 3.05
C LEU A 178 29.22 29.88 2.23
N ILE A 179 29.14 31.07 1.62
CA ILE A 179 28.00 31.52 0.82
C ILE A 179 28.49 31.90 -0.58
N CYS A 180 27.77 31.47 -1.61
CA CYS A 180 28.01 31.88 -3.00
C CYS A 180 26.94 32.86 -3.46
N VAL A 181 27.33 33.88 -4.22
CA VAL A 181 26.44 34.84 -4.87
C VAL A 181 26.80 34.95 -6.35
N THR A 182 25.82 34.80 -7.23
CA THR A 182 26.01 34.88 -8.68
C THR A 182 25.08 35.90 -9.32
N GLY A 183 25.54 36.51 -10.41
CA GLY A 183 24.74 37.44 -11.18
C GLY A 183 25.46 37.99 -12.39
N ARG A 184 24.96 39.10 -12.94
CA ARG A 184 25.65 39.80 -14.01
C ARG A 184 27.01 40.30 -13.54
N GLY A 185 28.07 39.88 -14.22
CA GLY A 185 29.40 40.42 -14.00
C GLY A 185 30.24 39.72 -12.93
N CYS A 186 29.66 38.85 -12.09
CA CYS A 186 30.41 38.21 -11.01
C CYS A 186 29.83 36.89 -10.45
N VAL A 187 30.75 36.06 -9.96
CA VAL A 187 30.56 34.95 -9.02
C VAL A 187 31.42 35.28 -7.80
N LYS A 188 30.81 35.52 -6.65
CA LYS A 188 31.50 35.89 -5.39
C LYS A 188 31.23 34.88 -4.29
N PHE A 189 32.21 34.72 -3.40
CA PHE A 189 32.09 33.91 -2.19
C PHE A 189 32.22 34.78 -0.94
N PHE A 190 31.42 34.49 0.07
CA PHE A 190 31.45 35.14 1.38
C PHE A 190 31.63 34.08 2.46
N SER A 191 32.43 34.39 3.48
CA SER A 191 32.59 33.56 4.67
C SER A 191 32.00 34.29 5.88
N TYR A 192 31.19 33.59 6.66
CA TYR A 192 30.64 34.06 7.92
C TYR A 192 31.58 33.75 9.09
N THR A 193 32.09 34.78 9.74
CA THR A 193 32.91 34.67 10.96
C THR A 193 32.50 35.74 11.97
N GLU A 194 32.31 35.33 13.23
CA GLU A 194 32.08 36.22 14.38
C GLU A 194 31.00 37.32 14.19
N GLY A 195 29.90 37.01 13.47
CA GLY A 195 28.79 37.97 13.28
C GLY A 195 28.96 38.91 12.08
N HIS A 196 29.99 38.69 11.26
CA HIS A 196 30.24 39.46 10.04
C HIS A 196 30.36 38.55 8.81
N LEU A 197 30.06 39.11 7.63
CA LEU A 197 30.22 38.45 6.34
C LEU A 197 31.41 39.08 5.62
N PHE A 198 32.45 38.30 5.36
CA PHE A 198 33.65 38.75 4.66
C PHE A 198 33.71 38.17 3.25
N PRO A 199 34.00 38.97 2.21
CA PRO A 199 34.28 38.44 0.88
C PRO A 199 35.56 37.60 0.91
N THR A 200 35.53 36.45 0.25
CA THR A 200 36.70 35.56 0.12
C THR A 200 37.41 35.84 -1.21
N SER A 201 38.71 35.53 -1.31
CA SER A 201 39.54 35.78 -2.50
C SER A 201 39.25 34.87 -3.70
N GLY A 202 38.31 33.93 -3.58
CA GLY A 202 37.82 33.09 -4.68
C GLY A 202 36.72 33.75 -5.50
N GLY A 203 36.38 33.14 -6.65
CA GLY A 203 35.35 33.63 -7.57
C GLY A 203 35.90 34.14 -8.91
N VAL A 204 35.01 34.76 -9.69
CA VAL A 204 35.30 35.34 -11.00
C VAL A 204 34.56 36.66 -11.14
N GLU A 205 35.25 37.72 -11.56
CA GLU A 205 34.65 38.99 -11.95
C GLU A 205 34.90 39.21 -13.46
N ALA A 206 33.82 39.14 -14.25
CA ALA A 206 33.85 39.27 -15.70
C ALA A 206 32.65 40.12 -16.13
N PRO A 207 32.80 41.44 -16.33
CA PRO A 207 31.69 42.39 -16.49
C PRO A 207 30.73 42.06 -17.64
N ASP A 208 31.25 41.47 -18.72
CA ASP A 208 30.51 41.17 -19.95
C ASP A 208 29.78 39.82 -19.92
N VAL A 209 29.98 39.00 -18.87
CA VAL A 209 29.36 37.66 -18.73
C VAL A 209 28.22 37.71 -17.73
N HIS A 210 27.08 37.10 -18.09
CA HIS A 210 25.94 36.98 -17.19
C HIS A 210 25.84 35.58 -16.62
N TYR A 211 26.01 35.45 -15.30
CA TYR A 211 25.79 34.19 -14.60
C TYR A 211 24.33 34.10 -14.14
N LEU A 212 23.61 33.09 -14.63
CA LEU A 212 22.15 33.00 -14.49
C LEU A 212 21.71 32.14 -13.31
N ALA A 213 22.27 30.93 -13.19
CA ALA A 213 21.99 30.00 -12.11
C ALA A 213 23.26 29.27 -11.65
N HIS A 214 23.26 28.79 -10.42
CA HIS A 214 24.29 27.89 -9.89
C HIS A 214 23.68 26.79 -9.00
N THR A 215 24.41 25.69 -8.84
CA THR A 215 24.02 24.60 -7.94
C THR A 215 25.25 23.95 -7.30
N TRP A 216 25.13 23.60 -6.02
CA TRP A 216 26.16 22.83 -5.30
C TRP A 216 25.94 21.33 -5.52
N MET A 217 27.04 20.59 -5.58
CA MET A 217 27.00 19.13 -5.71
C MET A 217 26.82 18.48 -4.33
N ILE A 218 25.94 17.48 -4.23
CA ILE A 218 25.50 16.88 -2.95
C ILE A 218 26.51 15.88 -2.38
N GLU A 219 27.31 15.20 -3.22
CA GLU A 219 28.26 14.17 -2.79
C GLU A 219 29.74 14.58 -2.87
N GLU A 220 30.06 15.75 -3.45
CA GLU A 220 31.44 16.19 -3.61
C GLU A 220 31.72 17.49 -2.84
N GLU A 221 32.66 17.42 -1.90
CA GLU A 221 33.04 18.55 -1.06
C GLU A 221 33.46 19.76 -1.91
N SER A 222 32.82 20.91 -1.65
CA SER A 222 33.23 22.22 -2.17
C SER A 222 33.20 22.38 -3.70
N ARG A 223 32.35 21.63 -4.40
CA ARG A 223 32.13 21.78 -5.86
C ARG A 223 30.83 22.50 -6.19
N LEU A 224 30.94 23.44 -7.13
CA LEU A 224 29.85 24.30 -7.58
C LEU A 224 29.83 24.35 -9.11
N VAL A 225 28.66 24.17 -9.70
CA VAL A 225 28.44 24.36 -11.13
C VAL A 225 27.67 25.67 -11.34
N VAL A 226 28.16 26.52 -12.24
CA VAL A 226 27.57 27.81 -12.58
C VAL A 226 27.25 27.86 -14.07
N SER A 227 26.10 28.40 -14.43
CA SER A 227 25.68 28.59 -15.82
C SER A 227 25.87 30.02 -16.29
N THR A 228 26.20 30.19 -17.57
CA THR A 228 26.27 31.49 -18.26
C THR A 228 25.09 31.70 -19.21
N ASP A 229 24.88 32.94 -19.63
CA ASP A 229 23.95 33.34 -20.69
C ASP A 229 24.30 32.78 -22.07
N ASN A 230 25.58 32.48 -22.33
CA ASN A 230 26.03 31.83 -23.56
C ASN A 230 25.80 30.30 -23.57
N GLY A 231 25.28 29.73 -22.49
CA GLY A 231 25.00 28.29 -22.36
C GLY A 231 26.20 27.45 -21.91
N ASP A 232 27.24 28.08 -21.37
CA ASP A 232 28.39 27.37 -20.80
C ASP A 232 28.11 26.97 -19.35
N LEU A 233 28.63 25.79 -18.97
CA LEU A 233 28.60 25.31 -17.60
C LEU A 233 30.02 25.33 -17.04
N LEU A 234 30.26 26.18 -16.05
CA LEU A 234 31.56 26.41 -15.43
C LEU A 234 31.67 25.62 -14.12
N LEU A 235 32.76 24.89 -13.95
CA LEU A 235 33.04 24.15 -12.72
C LEU A 235 33.96 24.95 -11.81
N PHE A 236 33.52 25.12 -10.57
CA PHE A 236 34.29 25.68 -9.46
C PHE A 236 34.59 24.59 -8.44
N GLU A 237 35.84 24.57 -7.96
CA GLU A 237 36.28 23.66 -6.92
C GLU A 237 37.13 24.45 -5.93
N GLN A 238 36.80 24.37 -4.64
CA GLN A 238 37.44 25.16 -3.58
C GLN A 238 37.38 26.67 -3.88
N GLN A 239 36.22 27.17 -4.30
CA GLN A 239 35.95 28.58 -4.64
C GLN A 239 36.74 29.13 -5.85
N GLN A 240 37.58 28.31 -6.51
CA GLN A 240 38.34 28.71 -7.68
C GLN A 240 37.72 28.14 -8.96
N TYR A 241 37.68 28.96 -10.00
CA TYR A 241 37.31 28.52 -11.33
C TYR A 241 38.34 27.52 -11.88
N LYS A 242 37.87 26.38 -12.39
CA LYS A 242 38.73 25.34 -12.98
C LYS A 242 38.68 25.36 -14.50
N HIS A 243 37.56 24.97 -15.08
CA HIS A 243 37.36 24.85 -16.52
C HIS A 243 35.85 24.80 -16.85
N PRO A 244 35.43 25.05 -18.10
CA PRO A 244 34.07 24.74 -18.54
C PRO A 244 33.90 23.22 -18.67
N LEU A 245 32.68 22.71 -18.52
CA LEU A 245 32.39 21.29 -18.71
C LEU A 245 32.54 20.90 -20.20
N PRO A 246 33.24 19.79 -20.54
CA PRO A 246 33.57 19.42 -21.93
C PRO A 246 32.38 19.23 -22.88
N LEU A 247 31.20 18.91 -22.33
CA LEU A 247 29.94 18.71 -23.04
C LEU A 247 28.88 19.76 -22.65
N SER A 248 29.33 20.95 -22.26
CA SER A 248 28.43 22.09 -22.09
C SER A 248 27.71 22.37 -23.42
N PRO A 249 26.42 22.72 -23.39
CA PRO A 249 25.65 22.96 -24.61
C PRO A 249 26.30 24.03 -25.51
N SER A 250 26.86 25.11 -24.96
CA SER A 250 27.62 26.17 -25.66
C SER A 250 27.02 26.65 -27.00
N ASP A 251 25.71 26.48 -27.17
CA ASP A 251 24.95 26.78 -28.39
C ASP A 251 24.50 28.25 -28.44
N GLY A 252 24.94 29.08 -27.50
CA GLY A 252 24.43 30.45 -27.31
C GLY A 252 23.03 30.50 -26.68
N ILE A 253 22.55 29.37 -26.14
CA ILE A 253 21.23 29.25 -25.51
C ILE A 253 21.41 29.43 -23.99
N PRO A 254 20.77 30.43 -23.37
CA PRO A 254 20.95 30.70 -21.94
C PRO A 254 20.34 29.58 -21.09
N ILE A 255 21.10 29.15 -20.08
CA ILE A 255 20.67 28.17 -19.08
C ILE A 255 20.16 28.93 -17.86
N THR A 256 18.86 28.88 -17.62
CA THR A 256 18.18 29.67 -16.58
C THR A 256 17.93 28.90 -15.29
N ALA A 257 17.95 27.57 -15.33
CA ALA A 257 17.67 26.72 -14.17
C ALA A 257 18.69 25.57 -14.05
N LEU A 258 19.14 25.34 -12.82
CA LEU A 258 20.03 24.24 -12.44
C LEU A 258 19.53 23.60 -11.15
N ALA A 259 19.57 22.27 -11.08
CA ALA A 259 19.29 21.53 -9.84
C ALA A 259 20.18 20.29 -9.76
N SER A 260 20.72 20.00 -8.57
CA SER A 260 21.49 18.79 -8.30
C SER A 260 20.59 17.67 -7.76
N TYR A 261 21.01 16.42 -8.00
CA TYR A 261 20.40 15.19 -7.49
C TYR A 261 21.51 14.16 -7.19
N THR A 262 21.19 12.99 -6.66
CA THR A 262 22.21 12.05 -6.15
C THR A 262 23.26 11.64 -7.18
N LYS A 263 22.88 11.40 -8.45
CA LYS A 263 23.82 10.96 -9.49
C LYS A 263 24.54 12.11 -10.21
N GLY A 264 24.10 13.36 -10.07
CA GLY A 264 24.65 14.49 -10.81
C GLY A 264 23.78 15.74 -10.76
N PHE A 265 23.51 16.37 -11.90
CA PHE A 265 22.69 17.58 -11.99
C PHE A 265 21.93 17.67 -13.31
N VAL A 266 20.86 18.49 -13.31
CA VAL A 266 20.09 18.83 -14.50
C VAL A 266 20.24 20.31 -14.82
N CYS A 267 20.31 20.64 -16.10
CA CYS A 267 20.26 22.01 -16.59
C CYS A 267 19.11 22.20 -17.57
N GLY A 268 18.55 23.40 -17.56
CA GLY A 268 17.45 23.78 -18.43
C GLY A 268 17.46 25.27 -18.67
N GLY A 269 16.95 25.66 -19.82
CA GLY A 269 17.13 27.01 -20.31
C GLY A 269 16.04 27.46 -21.26
N ASP A 270 16.43 28.42 -22.09
CA ASP A 270 15.67 28.81 -23.25
C ASP A 270 15.56 27.64 -24.26
N MET A 271 14.63 27.74 -25.20
CA MET A 271 14.30 26.69 -26.18
C MET A 271 13.74 25.37 -25.60
N GLY A 272 13.35 25.35 -24.32
CA GLY A 272 12.74 24.20 -23.67
C GLY A 272 13.65 22.98 -23.58
N LEU A 273 14.97 23.16 -23.68
CA LEU A 273 15.94 22.06 -23.59
C LEU A 273 16.22 21.73 -22.13
N ILE A 274 16.17 20.44 -21.78
CA ILE A 274 16.47 19.90 -20.45
C ILE A 274 17.57 18.86 -20.62
N THR A 275 18.75 19.09 -20.08
CA THR A 275 19.91 18.18 -20.22
C THR A 275 20.34 17.63 -18.87
N LEU A 276 20.48 16.30 -18.77
CA LEU A 276 20.96 15.62 -17.58
C LEU A 276 22.45 15.29 -17.69
N PHE A 277 23.15 15.54 -16.60
CA PHE A 277 24.56 15.22 -16.42
C PHE A 277 24.73 14.28 -15.23
N GLU A 278 25.41 13.16 -15.44
CA GLU A 278 25.77 12.23 -14.38
C GLU A 278 27.26 12.25 -14.12
N ARG A 279 27.64 12.03 -12.87
CA ARG A 279 29.02 11.92 -12.46
C ARG A 279 29.66 10.69 -13.08
N THR A 280 30.90 10.83 -13.53
CA THR A 280 31.74 9.75 -14.02
C THR A 280 33.09 9.77 -13.32
N LEU A 281 33.73 8.60 -13.23
CA LEU A 281 35.10 8.47 -12.71
C LEU A 281 36.17 8.94 -13.72
N SER A 282 35.75 9.45 -14.88
CA SER A 282 36.64 9.90 -15.96
C SER A 282 37.25 11.27 -15.65
N LYS A 283 38.29 11.65 -16.40
CA LYS A 283 38.88 13.01 -16.31
C LYS A 283 37.87 14.12 -16.62
N GLU A 284 36.81 13.82 -17.37
CA GLU A 284 35.77 14.79 -17.72
C GLU A 284 34.80 15.06 -16.55
N MET A 285 34.87 14.25 -15.47
CA MET A 285 34.08 14.29 -14.22
C MET A 285 32.56 14.16 -14.37
N TYR A 286 31.97 14.78 -15.38
CA TYR A 286 30.55 14.73 -15.68
C TYR A 286 30.35 14.35 -17.14
N ARG A 287 29.45 13.40 -17.38
CA ARG A 287 29.04 13.00 -18.72
C ARG A 287 27.62 13.48 -18.96
N LYS A 288 27.39 14.04 -20.14
CA LYS A 288 26.04 14.29 -20.66
C LYS A 288 25.33 12.95 -20.87
N VAL A 289 24.23 12.72 -20.16
CA VAL A 289 23.41 11.51 -20.29
C VAL A 289 22.47 11.65 -21.47
N ARG A 290 21.63 12.69 -21.44
CA ARG A 290 20.60 12.94 -22.45
C ARG A 290 20.13 14.39 -22.43
N THR A 291 19.68 14.88 -23.58
CA THR A 291 18.93 16.13 -23.71
C THR A 291 17.51 15.83 -24.16
N PHE A 292 16.54 16.34 -23.41
CA PHE A 292 15.13 16.35 -23.74
C PHE A 292 14.76 17.72 -24.30
N ARG A 293 13.90 17.75 -25.32
CA ARG A 293 13.33 18.99 -25.84
C ARG A 293 11.86 19.02 -25.50
N PHE A 294 11.48 19.96 -24.64
CA PHE A 294 10.10 20.28 -24.37
C PHE A 294 9.59 21.24 -25.44
N ALA A 295 8.60 20.83 -26.21
CA ALA A 295 7.85 21.68 -27.12
C ALA A 295 6.44 21.82 -26.55
N ALA A 296 5.94 23.06 -26.43
CA ALA A 296 4.61 23.33 -25.91
C ALA A 296 3.53 22.51 -26.66
N GLU A 297 2.45 22.19 -25.93
CA GLU A 297 1.42 21.21 -26.25
C GLU A 297 1.04 21.08 -27.74
N GLY A 298 1.06 19.85 -28.25
CA GLY A 298 0.28 19.44 -29.43
C GLY A 298 1.04 18.87 -30.64
N LYS A 299 2.38 18.87 -30.66
CA LYS A 299 3.14 18.25 -31.76
C LYS A 299 4.41 17.54 -31.27
N TYR A 300 4.25 16.34 -30.71
CA TYR A 300 5.35 15.37 -30.62
C TYR A 300 5.60 14.78 -32.01
N GLY A 301 6.26 15.55 -32.86
CA GLY A 301 6.89 15.07 -34.09
C GLY A 301 8.39 15.05 -33.88
N ALA A 302 9.01 13.87 -33.99
CA ALA A 302 10.44 13.66 -33.92
C ALA A 302 11.17 14.30 -35.12
N THR A 303 11.20 15.62 -35.20
CA THR A 303 12.07 16.35 -36.14
C THR A 303 13.20 16.97 -35.33
N THR A 304 14.38 16.36 -35.44
CA THR A 304 15.67 16.81 -34.94
C THR A 304 16.19 18.10 -35.60
N ASP A 305 15.39 18.75 -36.45
CA ASP A 305 15.85 19.89 -37.25
C ASP A 305 15.66 21.20 -36.48
N LEU A 306 16.78 21.77 -36.02
CA LEU A 306 16.87 23.09 -35.38
C LEU A 306 16.39 24.26 -36.28
N THR A 307 16.14 24.03 -37.57
CA THR A 307 15.94 25.08 -38.58
C THR A 307 14.49 25.36 -38.95
N THR A 308 13.53 24.54 -38.51
CA THR A 308 12.13 24.60 -39.02
C THR A 308 11.13 25.17 -38.00
N ALA A 309 11.59 25.59 -36.82
CA ALA A 309 10.76 26.17 -35.77
C ALA A 309 10.16 27.55 -36.13
N SER A 310 10.57 28.18 -37.24
CA SER A 310 10.11 29.53 -37.61
C SER A 310 8.73 29.58 -38.29
N LYS A 311 8.02 28.44 -38.46
CA LYS A 311 6.74 28.40 -39.20
C LYS A 311 5.49 28.17 -38.35
N ILE A 312 5.63 28.04 -37.04
CA ILE A 312 4.49 27.99 -36.10
C ILE A 312 4.77 29.09 -35.08
N GLY A 313 3.94 30.13 -35.03
CA GLY A 313 4.08 31.24 -34.07
C GLY A 313 3.80 30.86 -32.62
N ALA A 314 4.15 29.64 -32.19
CA ALA A 314 4.12 29.21 -30.80
C ALA A 314 5.50 29.51 -30.19
N GLU A 315 5.56 30.43 -29.25
CA GLU A 315 6.78 30.71 -28.48
C GLU A 315 7.27 29.43 -27.80
N VAL A 316 8.56 29.12 -27.94
CA VAL A 316 9.15 27.97 -27.25
C VAL A 316 9.32 28.34 -25.78
N PRO A 317 8.80 27.53 -24.83
CA PRO A 317 8.82 27.87 -23.41
C PRO A 317 10.24 27.82 -22.82
N ILE A 318 10.52 28.74 -21.90
CA ILE A 318 11.76 28.80 -21.12
C ILE A 318 11.57 28.01 -19.82
N ILE A 319 12.55 27.19 -19.44
CA ILE A 319 12.52 26.46 -18.17
C ILE A 319 12.97 27.37 -17.02
N ARG A 320 12.09 27.62 -16.04
CA ARG A 320 12.33 28.59 -14.96
C ARG A 320 12.80 27.97 -13.65
N ALA A 321 12.33 26.78 -13.31
CA ALA A 321 12.69 26.09 -12.07
C ALA A 321 12.64 24.56 -12.23
N PHE A 322 13.41 23.85 -11.41
CA PHE A 322 13.44 22.39 -11.31
C PHE A 322 13.27 21.95 -9.87
N THR A 323 12.66 20.78 -9.68
CA THR A 323 12.65 20.08 -8.40
C THR A 323 12.56 18.57 -8.62
N PHE A 324 13.26 17.80 -7.79
CA PHE A 324 13.20 16.33 -7.78
C PHE A 324 12.33 15.84 -6.62
N THR A 325 11.69 14.69 -6.82
CA THR A 325 11.11 13.91 -5.71
C THR A 325 12.16 13.60 -4.64
N PRO A 326 11.76 13.42 -3.38
CA PRO A 326 12.71 13.14 -2.30
C PRO A 326 13.54 11.88 -2.54
N PRO A 327 14.82 11.85 -2.12
CA PRO A 327 15.59 10.61 -2.02
C PRO A 327 14.89 9.61 -1.10
N PRO A 328 14.91 8.29 -1.40
CA PRO A 328 15.79 7.61 -2.36
C PRO A 328 15.19 7.42 -3.77
N ALA A 329 13.92 7.77 -3.98
CA ALA A 329 13.24 7.51 -5.25
C ALA A 329 13.84 8.35 -6.38
N GLU A 330 13.88 9.69 -6.23
CA GLU A 330 14.34 10.67 -7.25
C GLU A 330 13.85 10.38 -8.69
N GLU A 331 12.70 9.71 -8.83
CA GLU A 331 12.21 9.21 -10.12
C GLU A 331 11.59 10.30 -11.00
N LEU A 332 11.02 11.35 -10.39
CA LEU A 332 10.30 12.39 -11.10
C LEU A 332 11.02 13.74 -10.96
N LEU A 333 11.28 14.35 -12.11
CA LEU A 333 11.76 15.73 -12.24
C LEU A 333 10.57 16.61 -12.63
N ALA A 334 10.12 17.49 -11.72
CA ALA A 334 9.16 18.53 -12.07
C ALA A 334 9.86 19.83 -12.46
N PHE A 335 9.27 20.52 -13.43
CA PHE A 335 9.78 21.81 -13.90
C PHE A 335 8.66 22.80 -14.22
N LEU A 336 8.97 24.08 -13.99
CA LEU A 336 8.10 25.21 -14.29
C LEU A 336 8.55 25.89 -15.59
N THR A 337 7.59 26.25 -16.43
CA THR A 337 7.82 26.91 -17.72
C THR A 337 7.41 28.39 -17.68
N SER A 338 7.98 29.21 -18.56
CA SER A 338 7.56 30.61 -18.76
C SER A 338 6.11 30.73 -19.27
N THR A 339 5.52 29.65 -19.77
CA THR A 339 4.12 29.61 -20.23
C THR A 339 3.11 29.35 -19.10
N LYS A 340 3.54 29.50 -17.83
CA LYS A 340 2.76 29.20 -16.62
C LYS A 340 2.24 27.77 -16.59
N GLN A 341 3.07 26.80 -16.99
CA GLN A 341 2.71 25.37 -16.91
C GLN A 341 3.75 24.61 -16.10
N ILE A 342 3.30 23.56 -15.42
CA ILE A 342 4.13 22.65 -14.64
C ILE A 342 4.05 21.27 -15.26
N TYR A 343 5.20 20.66 -15.53
CA TYR A 343 5.29 19.30 -16.05
C TYR A 343 6.25 18.48 -15.21
N ALA A 344 6.00 17.18 -15.15
CA ALA A 344 6.87 16.17 -14.59
C ALA A 344 7.43 15.30 -15.71
N LEU A 345 8.71 14.94 -15.57
CA LEU A 345 9.43 14.02 -16.42
C LEU A 345 9.89 12.85 -15.56
N ASN A 346 9.57 11.63 -15.97
CA ASN A 346 10.15 10.44 -15.37
C ASN A 346 11.60 10.29 -15.83
N VAL A 347 12.53 10.21 -14.87
CA VAL A 347 13.95 9.99 -15.09
C VAL A 347 14.26 8.55 -14.66
N PRO A 348 14.02 7.52 -15.50
CA PRO A 348 14.26 6.14 -15.12
C PRO A 348 15.75 5.86 -14.87
N ASN A 349 16.01 4.99 -13.88
CA ASN A 349 17.35 4.66 -13.42
C ASN A 349 18.17 3.74 -14.35
N ALA A 350 17.60 3.19 -15.42
CA ALA A 350 18.33 2.37 -16.39
C ALA A 350 17.58 2.30 -17.75
N ASP A 351 18.33 2.50 -18.84
CA ASP A 351 17.97 2.19 -20.24
C ASP A 351 16.85 2.98 -20.92
N PHE A 352 17.20 4.20 -21.33
CA PHE A 352 16.51 5.05 -22.31
C PHE A 352 16.45 4.48 -23.75
N THR A 353 16.16 3.18 -23.92
CA THR A 353 16.27 2.49 -25.21
C THR A 353 15.07 2.69 -26.13
N LYS A 354 13.91 3.10 -25.61
CA LYS A 354 12.69 3.36 -26.40
C LYS A 354 12.31 4.84 -26.36
N ALA A 355 11.91 5.37 -27.53
CA ALA A 355 11.38 6.73 -27.65
C ALA A 355 9.97 6.88 -27.05
N GLU A 356 9.26 5.75 -26.85
CA GLU A 356 7.88 5.69 -26.34
C GLU A 356 7.78 5.94 -24.82
N ASP A 357 8.88 5.84 -24.07
CA ASP A 357 8.91 6.12 -22.62
C ASP A 357 9.04 7.62 -22.29
N MET A 358 9.06 8.50 -23.31
CA MET A 358 9.23 9.95 -23.17
C MET A 358 7.91 10.69 -23.04
N VAL A 359 7.24 10.55 -21.89
CA VAL A 359 5.99 11.25 -21.62
C VAL A 359 6.23 12.34 -20.59
N PHE A 360 6.30 13.60 -21.06
CA PHE A 360 6.12 14.75 -20.17
C PHE A 360 4.67 14.76 -19.69
N GLN A 361 4.46 14.65 -18.39
CA GLN A 361 3.14 14.61 -17.78
C GLN A 361 2.81 15.96 -17.15
N PRO A 362 1.68 16.62 -17.48
CA PRO A 362 1.29 17.84 -16.80
C PRO A 362 1.03 17.56 -15.32
N VAL A 363 1.48 18.46 -14.45
CA VAL A 363 1.21 18.39 -13.01
C VAL A 363 -0.03 19.22 -12.70
N GLY A 364 -1.13 18.54 -12.38
CA GLY A 364 -2.42 19.19 -12.15
C GLY A 364 -3.13 19.61 -13.45
N GLN A 365 -4.02 20.60 -13.32
CA GLN A 365 -4.79 21.12 -14.45
C GLN A 365 -3.98 22.14 -15.26
N PRO A 366 -4.19 22.27 -16.58
CA PRO A 366 -3.53 23.30 -17.37
C PRO A 366 -3.98 24.69 -16.91
N PHE A 367 -3.09 25.68 -17.02
CA PHE A 367 -3.37 27.08 -16.66
C PHE A 367 -3.46 27.98 -17.90
N HIS A 368 -4.04 29.18 -17.77
CA HIS A 368 -3.93 30.20 -18.80
C HIS A 368 -2.51 30.78 -18.81
N THR A 369 -1.94 31.01 -19.99
CA THR A 369 -0.58 31.55 -20.12
C THR A 369 -0.58 33.08 -19.98
N SER A 370 -1.62 33.73 -20.50
CA SER A 370 -1.79 35.19 -20.38
C SER A 370 -2.99 35.56 -19.50
N GLY A 371 -3.18 36.86 -19.28
CA GLY A 371 -4.28 37.39 -18.48
C GLY A 371 -5.65 37.00 -19.04
N ILE A 372 -6.59 36.72 -18.13
CA ILE A 372 -7.94 36.28 -18.49
C ILE A 372 -8.82 37.51 -18.70
N VAL A 373 -9.62 37.51 -19.75
CA VAL A 373 -10.47 38.66 -20.14
C VAL A 373 -11.91 38.48 -19.66
N SER A 374 -12.43 37.25 -19.70
CA SER A 374 -13.85 36.97 -19.44
C SER A 374 -14.02 35.63 -18.75
N VAL A 375 -15.02 35.56 -17.87
CA VAL A 375 -15.49 34.33 -17.23
C VAL A 375 -17.02 34.32 -17.25
N ASP A 376 -17.61 33.16 -17.48
CA ASP A 376 -19.06 32.98 -17.36
C ASP A 376 -19.41 31.55 -16.91
N LEU A 377 -20.61 31.37 -16.35
CA LEU A 377 -21.07 30.12 -15.74
C LEU A 377 -22.33 29.59 -16.44
N CYS A 378 -22.42 28.27 -16.54
CA CYS A 378 -23.63 27.60 -17.00
C CYS A 378 -24.60 27.36 -15.82
N VAL A 379 -25.91 27.37 -16.10
CA VAL A 379 -26.95 27.12 -15.10
C VAL A 379 -27.33 25.63 -15.06
N GLN A 380 -27.53 25.01 -16.22
CA GLN A 380 -28.02 23.62 -16.33
C GLN A 380 -26.91 22.57 -16.27
N ARG A 381 -25.65 22.96 -16.45
CA ARG A 381 -24.47 22.08 -16.39
C ARG A 381 -23.41 22.71 -15.46
N PRO A 382 -22.55 21.91 -14.81
CA PRO A 382 -21.55 22.43 -13.89
C PRO A 382 -20.35 22.97 -14.65
N LEU A 383 -20.56 23.86 -15.62
CA LEU A 383 -19.52 24.38 -16.49
C LEU A 383 -19.17 25.81 -16.13
N VAL A 384 -17.86 26.07 -16.02
CA VAL A 384 -17.26 27.40 -15.98
C VAL A 384 -16.50 27.60 -17.26
N ALA A 385 -16.73 28.71 -17.96
CA ALA A 385 -15.96 29.07 -19.13
C ALA A 385 -15.03 30.23 -18.80
N THR A 386 -13.74 30.12 -19.14
CA THR A 386 -12.76 31.21 -19.04
C THR A 386 -12.10 31.47 -20.39
N ALA A 387 -11.86 32.74 -20.71
CA ALA A 387 -11.22 33.15 -21.97
C ALA A 387 -10.01 34.05 -21.71
N GLY A 388 -8.85 33.66 -22.26
CA GLY A 388 -7.57 34.36 -22.12
C GLY A 388 -7.24 35.30 -23.28
N ARG A 389 -6.36 36.27 -23.02
CA ARG A 389 -5.76 37.13 -24.08
C ARG A 389 -4.84 36.35 -25.03
N ASP A 390 -4.36 35.19 -24.60
CA ASP A 390 -3.60 34.24 -25.42
C ASP A 390 -4.48 33.50 -26.46
N GLY A 391 -5.75 33.88 -26.58
CA GLY A 391 -6.71 33.24 -27.48
C GLY A 391 -7.20 31.89 -26.99
N SER A 392 -6.86 31.49 -25.75
CA SER A 392 -7.30 30.22 -25.19
C SER A 392 -8.66 30.33 -24.48
N VAL A 393 -9.50 29.32 -24.65
CA VAL A 393 -10.80 29.18 -23.97
C VAL A 393 -10.83 27.84 -23.27
N PHE A 394 -11.06 27.87 -21.96
CA PHE A 394 -11.11 26.68 -21.12
C PHE A 394 -12.54 26.50 -20.61
N LEU A 395 -13.01 25.25 -20.64
CA LEU A 395 -14.22 24.83 -19.95
C LEU A 395 -13.84 23.96 -18.77
N TRP A 396 -14.17 24.43 -17.57
CA TRP A 396 -13.93 23.76 -16.31
C TRP A 396 -15.22 23.12 -15.83
N ASN A 397 -15.11 21.95 -15.23
CA ASN A 397 -16.19 21.39 -14.45
C ASN A 397 -16.10 21.90 -13.00
N SER A 398 -17.13 22.59 -12.53
CA SER A 398 -17.16 23.20 -11.19
C SER A 398 -17.34 22.21 -10.04
N ILE A 399 -17.72 20.96 -10.34
CA ILE A 399 -17.85 19.89 -9.34
C ILE A 399 -16.52 19.16 -9.23
N THR A 400 -16.00 18.67 -10.35
CA THR A 400 -14.76 17.85 -10.37
C THR A 400 -13.49 18.68 -10.33
N ASN A 401 -13.58 20.00 -10.60
CA ASN A 401 -12.44 20.92 -10.67
C ASN A 401 -11.43 20.58 -11.77
N VAL A 402 -11.89 19.92 -12.84
CA VAL A 402 -11.07 19.49 -13.99
C VAL A 402 -11.43 20.31 -15.23
N VAL A 403 -10.44 20.57 -16.09
CA VAL A 403 -10.67 21.15 -17.43
C VAL A 403 -11.23 20.07 -18.34
N GLU A 404 -12.48 20.20 -18.76
CA GLU A 404 -13.11 19.28 -19.72
C GLU A 404 -12.65 19.55 -21.15
N MET A 405 -12.40 20.82 -21.49
CA MET A 405 -12.10 21.24 -22.85
C MET A 405 -11.17 22.46 -22.87
N ARG A 406 -10.24 22.47 -23.82
CA ARG A 406 -9.35 23.59 -24.13
C ARG A 406 -9.34 23.84 -25.64
N ASN A 407 -9.69 25.06 -26.04
CA ASN A 407 -9.64 25.51 -27.44
C ASN A 407 -8.73 26.73 -27.58
N TYR A 408 -8.04 26.85 -28.71
CA TYR A 408 -7.19 27.99 -29.04
C TYR A 408 -7.66 28.67 -30.31
N PHE A 409 -7.69 30.00 -30.26
CA PHE A 409 -8.04 30.86 -31.37
C PHE A 409 -6.87 31.79 -31.69
N HIS A 410 -6.67 32.07 -32.98
CA HIS A 410 -5.60 32.99 -33.44
C HIS A 410 -5.96 34.47 -33.28
N GLU A 411 -7.24 34.78 -33.04
CA GLU A 411 -7.75 36.13 -32.88
C GLU A 411 -7.92 36.45 -31.39
N GLU A 412 -7.66 37.71 -31.02
CA GLU A 412 -7.80 38.17 -29.64
C GLU A 412 -9.28 38.15 -29.21
N ILE A 413 -9.52 37.53 -28.06
CA ILE A 413 -10.85 37.43 -27.45
C ILE A 413 -11.08 38.65 -26.57
N VAL A 414 -12.18 39.38 -26.83
CA VAL A 414 -12.55 40.58 -26.08
C VAL A 414 -13.56 40.27 -24.98
N SER A 415 -14.50 39.36 -25.23
CA SER A 415 -15.54 38.98 -24.27
C SER A 415 -16.13 37.62 -24.64
N MET A 416 -16.71 36.93 -23.68
CA MET A 416 -17.34 35.64 -23.86
C MET A 416 -18.56 35.53 -22.95
N ALA A 417 -19.60 34.85 -23.41
CA ALA A 417 -20.75 34.49 -22.59
C ALA A 417 -21.22 33.06 -22.89
N MET A 418 -21.66 32.36 -21.84
CA MET A 418 -22.17 31.00 -21.88
C MET A 418 -23.70 31.02 -21.89
N HIS A 419 -24.32 30.18 -22.73
CA HIS A 419 -25.77 30.03 -22.68
C HIS A 419 -26.18 29.23 -21.43
N PRO A 420 -27.32 29.55 -20.77
CA PRO A 420 -27.76 28.83 -19.56
C PRO A 420 -27.88 27.31 -19.69
N SER A 421 -28.09 26.78 -20.90
CA SER A 421 -28.11 25.32 -21.17
C SER A 421 -26.73 24.67 -21.24
N GLY A 422 -25.66 25.43 -21.48
CA GLY A 422 -24.31 24.90 -21.66
C GLY A 422 -24.07 24.16 -22.99
N LEU A 423 -24.99 24.28 -23.95
CA LEU A 423 -24.85 23.72 -25.30
C LEU A 423 -24.33 24.75 -26.31
N HIS A 424 -24.48 26.04 -26.01
CA HIS A 424 -24.07 27.14 -26.86
C HIS A 424 -23.20 28.13 -26.09
N MET A 425 -22.28 28.77 -26.79
CA MET A 425 -21.42 29.82 -26.25
C MET A 425 -21.25 30.91 -27.31
N ILE A 426 -21.11 32.16 -26.90
CA ILE A 426 -20.69 33.24 -27.79
C ILE A 426 -19.31 33.76 -27.38
N ILE A 427 -18.47 33.95 -28.39
CA ILE A 427 -17.14 34.53 -28.23
C ILE A 427 -17.07 35.76 -29.13
N ALA A 428 -16.79 36.91 -28.52
CA ALA A 428 -16.57 38.17 -29.20
C ALA A 428 -15.07 38.35 -29.45
N PHE A 429 -14.71 38.36 -30.73
CA PHE A 429 -13.39 38.74 -31.21
C PHE A 429 -13.38 40.23 -31.58
N THR A 430 -12.19 40.77 -31.85
CA THR A 430 -12.00 42.17 -32.28
C THR A 430 -12.81 42.50 -33.54
N ASP A 431 -12.83 41.59 -34.53
CA ASP A 431 -13.44 41.81 -35.84
C ASP A 431 -14.79 41.11 -36.06
N SER A 432 -15.14 40.14 -35.21
CA SER A 432 -16.36 39.36 -35.39
C SER A 432 -16.91 38.82 -34.09
N LEU A 433 -18.21 38.56 -34.06
CA LEU A 433 -18.85 37.77 -33.03
C LEU A 433 -19.13 36.37 -33.57
N ARG A 434 -18.77 35.33 -32.83
CA ARG A 434 -19.00 33.95 -33.24
C ARG A 434 -19.79 33.19 -32.19
N VAL A 435 -20.75 32.42 -32.66
CA VAL A 435 -21.56 31.51 -31.86
C VAL A 435 -21.02 30.11 -32.06
N PHE A 436 -20.78 29.41 -30.97
CA PHE A 436 -20.23 28.06 -30.92
C PHE A 436 -21.23 27.10 -30.30
N ASN A 437 -21.21 25.87 -30.82
CA ASN A 437 -21.80 24.72 -30.16
C ASN A 437 -20.73 24.05 -29.29
N VAL A 438 -21.09 23.77 -28.05
CA VAL A 438 -20.22 23.14 -27.05
C VAL A 438 -20.40 21.62 -27.15
N TYR A 439 -19.48 20.96 -27.87
CA TYR A 439 -19.41 19.50 -27.92
C TYR A 439 -18.56 18.94 -26.78
N GLN A 440 -18.51 17.62 -26.64
CA GLN A 440 -17.74 16.95 -25.60
C GLN A 440 -16.23 17.29 -25.65
N LYS A 441 -15.65 17.42 -26.85
CA LYS A 441 -14.20 17.55 -27.04
C LYS A 441 -13.74 18.88 -27.63
N GLU A 442 -14.62 19.61 -28.31
CA GLU A 442 -14.26 20.83 -29.02
C GLU A 442 -15.40 21.83 -29.12
N LEU A 443 -15.05 23.11 -29.29
CA LEU A 443 -15.98 24.16 -29.71
C LEU A 443 -16.10 24.19 -31.23
N CYS A 444 -17.30 23.96 -31.75
CA CYS A 444 -17.59 24.05 -33.18
C CYS A 444 -18.28 25.37 -33.52
N GLU A 445 -17.73 26.14 -34.46
CA GLU A 445 -18.34 27.38 -34.95
C GLU A 445 -19.70 27.06 -35.60
N PHE A 446 -20.79 27.56 -35.02
CA PHE A 446 -22.16 27.42 -35.53
C PHE A 446 -22.52 28.58 -36.46
N LYS A 447 -22.21 29.82 -36.05
CA LYS A 447 -22.54 31.02 -36.81
C LYS A 447 -21.54 32.13 -36.57
N ARG A 448 -21.12 32.81 -37.65
CA ARG A 448 -20.36 34.06 -37.60
C ARG A 448 -21.28 35.25 -37.86
N ILE A 449 -21.21 36.25 -36.99
CA ILE A 449 -21.95 37.51 -37.08
C ILE A 449 -20.92 38.64 -37.24
N GLY A 450 -21.03 39.40 -38.33
CA GLY A 450 -20.06 40.44 -38.72
C GLY A 450 -20.16 41.75 -37.91
N ILE A 451 -20.18 41.66 -36.57
CA ILE A 451 -20.13 42.81 -35.67
C ILE A 451 -18.67 43.07 -35.30
N ARG A 452 -18.18 44.27 -35.61
CA ARG A 452 -16.82 44.72 -35.30
C ARG A 452 -16.79 45.51 -34.00
N ASN A 453 -15.59 45.64 -33.40
CA ASN A 453 -15.37 46.45 -32.20
C ASN A 453 -16.30 46.08 -31.04
N CYS A 454 -16.54 44.78 -30.87
CA CYS A 454 -17.27 44.27 -29.73
C CYS A 454 -16.55 44.64 -28.43
N THR A 455 -17.25 45.17 -27.44
CA THR A 455 -16.68 45.50 -26.13
C THR A 455 -17.10 44.53 -25.04
N THR A 456 -18.33 44.04 -25.08
CA THR A 456 -18.86 43.05 -24.13
C THR A 456 -20.06 42.33 -24.74
N CYS A 457 -20.28 41.08 -24.36
CA CYS A 457 -21.45 40.28 -24.72
C CYS A 457 -22.02 39.57 -23.50
N ARG A 458 -23.34 39.37 -23.45
CA ARG A 458 -24.02 38.64 -22.36
C ARG A 458 -25.29 37.96 -22.85
N PHE A 459 -25.59 36.76 -22.33
CA PHE A 459 -26.89 36.11 -22.50
C PHE A 459 -27.92 36.63 -21.51
N SER A 460 -29.20 36.53 -21.87
CA SER A 460 -30.31 36.70 -20.94
C SER A 460 -30.39 35.51 -19.95
N HIS A 461 -30.98 35.68 -18.77
CA HIS A 461 -31.03 34.62 -17.76
C HIS A 461 -31.81 33.38 -18.24
N GLY A 462 -32.87 33.57 -19.02
CA GLY A 462 -33.62 32.48 -19.65
C GLY A 462 -33.01 31.95 -20.96
N GLY A 463 -31.94 32.58 -21.46
CA GLY A 463 -31.23 32.15 -22.68
C GLY A 463 -31.91 32.48 -24.02
N GLN A 464 -33.09 33.08 -24.02
CA GLN A 464 -33.84 33.43 -25.24
C GLN A 464 -33.16 34.51 -26.11
N TYR A 465 -32.40 35.42 -25.50
CA TYR A 465 -31.71 36.51 -26.19
C TYR A 465 -30.24 36.59 -25.78
N PHE A 466 -29.44 37.21 -26.63
CA PHE A 466 -28.12 37.70 -26.24
C PHE A 466 -27.92 39.16 -26.71
N ALA A 467 -27.22 39.93 -25.87
CA ALA A 467 -26.90 41.32 -26.13
C ALA A 467 -25.38 41.49 -26.33
N VAL A 468 -25.02 42.34 -27.29
CA VAL A 468 -23.63 42.56 -27.71
C VAL A 468 -23.42 44.05 -27.88
N ALA A 469 -22.48 44.62 -27.13
CA ALA A 469 -22.09 46.00 -27.30
C ALA A 469 -21.01 46.13 -28.39
N SER A 470 -21.28 46.95 -29.40
CA SER A 470 -20.31 47.38 -30.43
C SER A 470 -20.05 48.87 -30.27
N SER A 471 -18.94 49.20 -29.61
CA SER A 471 -18.59 50.56 -29.20
C SER A 471 -19.75 51.27 -28.45
N THR A 472 -20.56 52.10 -29.11
CA THR A 472 -21.66 52.88 -28.50
C THR A 472 -23.05 52.25 -28.64
N ILE A 473 -23.21 51.26 -29.53
CA ILE A 473 -24.50 50.65 -29.86
C ILE A 473 -24.58 49.26 -29.25
N ILE A 474 -25.73 48.89 -28.72
CA ILE A 474 -25.98 47.53 -28.22
C ILE A 474 -26.91 46.83 -29.19
N HIS A 475 -26.49 45.67 -29.68
CA HIS A 475 -27.25 44.80 -30.57
C HIS A 475 -27.91 43.71 -29.75
N VAL A 476 -29.21 43.47 -29.96
CA VAL A 476 -29.95 42.40 -29.29
C VAL A 476 -30.36 41.38 -30.33
N HIS A 477 -29.97 40.12 -30.12
CA HIS A 477 -30.21 39.02 -31.03
C HIS A 477 -31.03 37.91 -30.37
N TYR A 478 -31.73 37.13 -31.19
CA TYR A 478 -32.33 35.88 -30.76
C TYR A 478 -31.30 34.75 -30.77
N THR A 479 -31.24 33.94 -29.70
CA THR A 479 -30.16 32.96 -29.50
C THR A 479 -30.08 31.91 -30.60
N TYR A 480 -31.17 31.21 -30.89
CA TYR A 480 -31.13 30.02 -31.75
C TYR A 480 -31.08 30.34 -33.25
N THR A 481 -31.74 31.42 -33.68
CA THR A 481 -31.72 31.87 -35.08
C THR A 481 -30.55 32.81 -35.38
N CYS A 482 -29.95 33.41 -34.34
CA CYS A 482 -28.93 34.45 -34.43
C CYS A 482 -29.41 35.72 -35.17
N GLU A 483 -30.72 35.89 -35.35
CA GLU A 483 -31.30 37.06 -36.02
C GLU A 483 -31.26 38.29 -35.11
N LEU A 484 -31.03 39.46 -35.71
CA LEU A 484 -31.02 40.74 -35.02
C LEU A 484 -32.46 41.18 -34.75
N LEU A 485 -32.81 41.37 -33.48
CA LEU A 485 -34.13 41.86 -33.07
C LEU A 485 -34.20 43.39 -33.03
N GLY A 486 -33.14 44.05 -32.58
CA GLY A 486 -33.12 45.51 -32.46
C GLY A 486 -31.79 46.11 -32.02
N HIS A 487 -31.72 47.43 -32.08
CA HIS A 487 -30.56 48.23 -31.65
C HIS A 487 -30.96 49.15 -30.49
N LEU A 488 -30.16 49.15 -29.42
CA LEU A 488 -30.28 50.10 -28.33
C LEU A 488 -29.22 51.19 -28.49
N ARG A 489 -29.66 52.45 -28.60
CA ARG A 489 -28.80 53.62 -28.84
C ARG A 489 -28.95 54.62 -27.71
N GLY A 490 -27.88 55.35 -27.43
CA GLY A 490 -27.89 56.46 -26.46
C GLY A 490 -26.52 56.79 -25.88
N HIS A 491 -25.59 55.84 -25.86
CA HIS A 491 -24.25 56.08 -25.33
C HIS A 491 -23.41 56.95 -26.27
N ASN A 492 -22.65 57.87 -25.69
CA ASN A 492 -21.75 58.77 -26.41
C ASN A 492 -20.31 58.24 -26.46
N SER A 493 -20.02 57.17 -25.71
CA SER A 493 -18.72 56.49 -25.66
C SER A 493 -18.90 54.98 -25.55
N LYS A 494 -17.78 54.24 -25.48
CA LYS A 494 -17.76 52.78 -25.42
C LYS A 494 -18.58 52.27 -24.23
N VAL A 495 -19.52 51.35 -24.49
CA VAL A 495 -20.24 50.59 -23.45
C VAL A 495 -19.27 49.58 -22.85
N ARG A 496 -19.17 49.56 -21.51
CA ARG A 496 -18.19 48.74 -20.77
C ARG A 496 -18.83 47.55 -20.08
N SER A 497 -20.11 47.62 -19.74
CA SER A 497 -20.81 46.54 -19.04
C SER A 497 -22.28 46.48 -19.46
N LEU A 498 -22.80 45.25 -19.54
CA LEU A 498 -24.18 44.93 -19.84
C LEU A 498 -24.71 43.98 -18.75
N SER A 499 -25.92 44.23 -18.26
CA SER A 499 -26.57 43.41 -17.24
C SER A 499 -28.07 43.32 -17.54
N PHE A 500 -28.58 42.11 -17.76
CA PHE A 500 -30.02 41.87 -17.87
C PHE A 500 -30.66 42.05 -16.49
N VAL A 501 -31.88 42.57 -16.44
CA VAL A 501 -32.60 42.74 -15.17
C VAL A 501 -33.44 41.49 -14.89
N PRO A 502 -33.15 40.74 -13.81
CA PRO A 502 -33.95 39.60 -13.38
C PRO A 502 -35.32 40.03 -12.77
N PRO A 503 -36.32 39.13 -12.72
CA PRO A 503 -36.33 37.76 -13.27
C PRO A 503 -36.82 37.68 -14.73
N ASP A 504 -37.49 38.71 -15.25
CA ASP A 504 -38.27 38.60 -16.48
C ASP A 504 -37.47 38.85 -17.78
N ASP A 505 -36.19 39.20 -17.70
CA ASP A 505 -35.34 39.55 -18.85
C ASP A 505 -35.96 40.59 -19.81
N THR A 506 -36.88 41.43 -19.34
CA THR A 506 -37.59 42.44 -20.15
C THR A 506 -36.81 43.75 -20.29
N ARG A 507 -35.81 43.94 -19.43
CA ARG A 507 -35.01 45.16 -19.35
C ARG A 507 -33.52 44.82 -19.37
N LEU A 508 -32.74 45.73 -19.92
CA LEU A 508 -31.28 45.65 -19.97
C LEU A 508 -30.68 46.93 -19.42
N ILE A 509 -29.66 46.81 -18.59
CA ILE A 509 -28.87 47.94 -18.11
C ILE A 509 -27.51 47.93 -18.76
N SER A 510 -27.06 49.13 -19.11
CA SER A 510 -25.73 49.36 -19.65
C SER A 510 -25.04 50.49 -18.91
N SER A 511 -23.73 50.32 -18.72
CA SER A 511 -22.86 51.38 -18.22
C SER A 511 -21.69 51.62 -19.18
N GLY A 512 -21.38 52.90 -19.38
CA GLY A 512 -20.45 53.34 -20.41
C GLY A 512 -19.31 54.21 -19.88
N ALA A 513 -18.26 54.32 -20.70
CA ALA A 513 -17.14 55.22 -20.46
C ALA A 513 -17.51 56.71 -20.62
N ASP A 514 -18.75 57.01 -21.02
CA ASP A 514 -19.32 58.35 -21.08
C ASP A 514 -19.88 58.83 -19.72
N GLY A 515 -19.80 57.99 -18.68
CA GLY A 515 -20.35 58.30 -17.36
C GLY A 515 -21.86 58.18 -17.32
N ALA A 516 -22.46 57.45 -18.27
CA ALA A 516 -23.89 57.18 -18.30
C ALA A 516 -24.21 55.75 -17.87
N VAL A 517 -25.33 55.61 -17.16
CA VAL A 517 -26.01 54.35 -16.87
C VAL A 517 -27.42 54.45 -17.46
N PHE A 518 -27.76 53.53 -18.36
CA PHE A 518 -29.07 53.51 -19.03
C PHE A 518 -29.82 52.23 -18.71
N GLU A 519 -31.15 52.36 -18.60
CA GLU A 519 -32.07 51.24 -18.58
C GLU A 519 -32.87 51.23 -19.88
N PHE A 520 -32.81 50.10 -20.57
CA PHE A 520 -33.47 49.86 -21.85
C PHE A 520 -34.62 48.88 -21.70
N SER A 521 -35.64 49.11 -22.53
CA SER A 521 -36.74 48.19 -22.75
C SER A 521 -36.42 47.26 -23.91
N LEU A 522 -36.57 45.94 -23.72
CA LEU A 522 -36.36 44.97 -24.78
C LEU A 522 -37.62 44.67 -25.61
N CYS A 523 -38.80 45.12 -25.16
CA CYS A 523 -40.06 44.94 -25.89
C CYS A 523 -40.14 45.83 -27.14
N ASP A 524 -39.56 47.02 -27.08
CA ASP A 524 -39.66 48.10 -28.08
C ASP A 524 -38.33 48.81 -28.34
N PHE A 525 -37.22 48.28 -27.78
CA PHE A 525 -35.84 48.71 -28.05
C PHE A 525 -35.56 50.20 -27.83
N HIS A 526 -36.21 50.83 -26.85
CA HIS A 526 -35.96 52.23 -26.49
C HIS A 526 -35.38 52.40 -25.08
N LYS A 527 -34.76 53.56 -24.87
CA LYS A 527 -34.23 53.98 -23.57
C LYS A 527 -35.38 54.41 -22.65
N VAL A 528 -35.54 53.75 -21.50
CA VAL A 528 -36.58 54.05 -20.51
C VAL A 528 -36.10 55.10 -19.52
N ARG A 529 -34.87 54.95 -19.01
CA ARG A 529 -34.30 55.81 -17.98
C ARG A 529 -32.82 56.05 -18.21
N ASP A 530 -32.33 57.18 -17.71
CA ASP A 530 -30.92 57.54 -17.71
C ASP A 530 -30.45 58.20 -16.41
N SER A 531 -29.21 57.91 -16.06
CA SER A 531 -28.44 58.61 -15.03
C SER A 531 -27.06 58.92 -15.58
N VAL A 532 -26.68 60.20 -15.60
CA VAL A 532 -25.42 60.66 -16.20
C VAL A 532 -24.62 61.45 -15.17
N THR A 533 -23.40 60.98 -14.91
CA THR A 533 -22.42 61.67 -14.05
C THR A 533 -21.26 62.12 -14.92
N LYS A 534 -21.15 63.44 -15.12
CA LYS A 534 -20.08 64.01 -15.94
C LYS A 534 -18.70 63.71 -15.33
N ALA A 535 -17.71 63.49 -16.19
CA ALA A 535 -16.30 63.23 -15.83
C ALA A 535 -16.02 61.90 -15.10
N VAL A 536 -16.99 60.99 -15.03
CA VAL A 536 -16.79 59.63 -14.52
C VAL A 536 -16.75 58.65 -15.69
N THR A 537 -15.87 57.66 -15.66
CA THR A 537 -15.89 56.54 -16.61
C THR A 537 -16.29 55.28 -15.85
N TYR A 538 -17.48 54.73 -16.13
CA TYR A 538 -17.92 53.49 -15.50
C TYR A 538 -17.19 52.28 -16.08
N TYR A 539 -16.74 51.39 -15.20
CA TYR A 539 -16.10 50.14 -15.58
C TYR A 539 -17.06 48.96 -15.54
N CYS A 540 -17.97 48.97 -14.56
CA CYS A 540 -18.92 47.89 -14.35
C CYS A 540 -20.25 48.42 -13.82
N GLY A 541 -21.32 47.67 -14.08
CA GLY A 541 -22.64 47.91 -13.52
C GLY A 541 -23.42 46.60 -13.38
N ALA A 542 -24.27 46.53 -12.36
CA ALA A 542 -25.13 45.39 -12.09
C ALA A 542 -26.46 45.88 -11.53
N ALA A 543 -27.51 45.07 -11.64
CA ALA A 543 -28.82 45.45 -11.17
C ALA A 543 -29.54 44.30 -10.47
N ASP A 544 -30.27 44.67 -9.43
CA ASP A 544 -31.29 43.87 -8.79
C ASP A 544 -32.68 44.37 -9.24
N VAL A 545 -33.75 43.74 -8.74
CA VAL A 545 -35.14 44.11 -9.05
C VAL A 545 -35.42 45.60 -8.76
N HIS A 546 -34.86 46.13 -7.67
CA HIS A 546 -35.13 47.48 -7.17
C HIS A 546 -33.96 48.47 -7.28
N THR A 547 -32.73 47.98 -7.40
CA THR A 547 -31.54 48.84 -7.28
C THR A 547 -30.56 48.60 -8.41
N ILE A 548 -29.86 49.66 -8.81
CA ILE A 548 -28.82 49.63 -9.83
C ILE A 548 -27.51 50.07 -9.18
N TRP A 549 -26.46 49.31 -9.41
CA TRP A 549 -25.12 49.54 -8.89
C TRP A 549 -24.17 49.84 -10.04
N ALA A 550 -23.32 50.85 -9.87
CA ALA A 550 -22.31 51.20 -10.86
C ALA A 550 -21.03 51.69 -10.18
N ALA A 551 -19.88 51.33 -10.72
CA ALA A 551 -18.57 51.77 -10.23
C ALA A 551 -17.62 52.16 -11.38
N GLY A 552 -16.75 53.12 -11.12
CA GLY A 552 -15.87 53.72 -12.13
C GLY A 552 -14.49 54.12 -11.61
N ASN A 553 -13.80 54.94 -12.40
CA ASN A 553 -12.44 55.41 -12.16
C ASN A 553 -12.28 56.37 -10.97
N ASP A 554 -13.38 56.91 -10.46
CA ASP A 554 -13.40 57.87 -9.36
C ASP A 554 -13.34 57.20 -7.97
N ARG A 555 -13.11 55.88 -7.93
CA ARG A 555 -13.04 55.06 -6.71
C ARG A 555 -14.28 55.21 -5.84
N LYS A 556 -15.44 55.34 -6.49
CA LYS A 556 -16.74 55.37 -5.83
C LYS A 556 -17.65 54.31 -6.42
N MET A 557 -18.48 53.74 -5.56
CA MET A 557 -19.61 52.90 -5.96
C MET A 557 -20.90 53.69 -5.75
N ARG A 558 -21.79 53.61 -6.74
CA ARG A 558 -23.07 54.32 -6.74
C ARG A 558 -24.22 53.33 -6.70
N GLN A 559 -25.15 53.57 -5.79
CA GLN A 559 -26.44 52.89 -5.74
C GLN A 559 -27.51 53.86 -6.25
N MET A 560 -28.32 53.41 -7.20
CA MET A 560 -29.43 54.14 -7.77
C MET A 560 -30.72 53.36 -7.56
N ASP A 561 -31.80 54.04 -7.18
CA ASP A 561 -33.13 53.43 -7.17
C ASP A 561 -33.59 53.23 -8.63
N ARG A 562 -33.98 52.01 -8.98
CA ARG A 562 -34.41 51.68 -10.33
C ARG A 562 -35.75 52.32 -10.67
N ALA A 563 -36.65 52.52 -9.70
CA ALA A 563 -37.98 53.05 -9.97
C ALA A 563 -37.93 54.50 -10.49
N THR A 564 -37.08 55.32 -9.85
CA THR A 564 -37.00 56.76 -10.12
C THR A 564 -35.69 57.21 -10.78
N MET A 565 -34.55 56.55 -10.53
CA MET A 565 -33.19 57.00 -10.89
C MET A 565 -32.83 58.42 -10.39
N LEU A 566 -33.65 59.02 -9.51
CA LEU A 566 -33.48 60.39 -9.02
C LEU A 566 -32.58 60.49 -7.79
N GLN A 567 -32.43 59.40 -7.04
CA GLN A 567 -31.58 59.32 -5.86
C GLN A 567 -30.36 58.46 -6.16
N THR A 568 -29.17 59.02 -5.89
CA THR A 568 -27.90 58.30 -6.03
C THR A 568 -27.14 58.38 -4.72
N ILE A 569 -26.84 57.22 -4.15
CA ILE A 569 -26.02 57.11 -2.93
C ILE A 569 -24.59 56.78 -3.35
N GLU A 570 -23.63 57.56 -2.87
CA GLU A 570 -22.19 57.34 -3.13
C GLU A 570 -21.51 56.68 -1.93
N TYR A 571 -20.79 55.61 -2.23
CA TYR A 571 -19.90 54.90 -1.31
C TYR A 571 -18.46 55.08 -1.77
N ASN A 572 -17.60 55.58 -0.89
CA ASN A 572 -16.17 55.71 -1.19
C ASN A 572 -15.50 54.34 -1.09
N LEU A 573 -14.71 53.98 -2.10
CA LEU A 573 -13.89 52.79 -2.11
C LEU A 573 -12.44 53.20 -1.84
N PRO A 574 -11.92 53.02 -0.62
CA PRO A 574 -10.53 53.33 -0.34
C PRO A 574 -9.61 52.39 -1.13
N ASP A 575 -8.45 52.93 -1.49
CA ASP A 575 -7.29 52.25 -2.11
C ASP A 575 -7.35 51.98 -3.62
N ALA A 576 -8.44 51.39 -4.15
CA ALA A 576 -8.50 50.94 -5.54
C ALA A 576 -9.88 51.11 -6.17
N SER A 577 -9.92 51.22 -7.51
CA SER A 577 -11.18 51.27 -8.27
C SER A 577 -11.74 49.86 -8.48
N MET A 578 -13.06 49.75 -8.54
CA MET A 578 -13.75 48.48 -8.79
C MET A 578 -13.89 48.24 -10.31
N ARG A 579 -13.40 47.09 -10.78
CA ARG A 579 -13.31 46.77 -12.21
C ARG A 579 -14.47 45.92 -12.71
N CYS A 580 -15.00 45.05 -11.85
CA CYS A 580 -16.14 44.17 -12.10
C CYS A 580 -17.00 44.03 -10.83
N MET A 581 -18.30 43.80 -10.99
CA MET A 581 -19.24 43.64 -9.88
C MET A 581 -20.31 42.61 -10.20
N LEU A 582 -20.82 41.96 -9.16
CA LEU A 582 -21.96 41.03 -9.20
C LEU A 582 -22.87 41.29 -8.01
N VAL A 583 -24.18 41.17 -8.22
CA VAL A 583 -25.19 41.30 -7.16
C VAL A 583 -25.87 39.96 -6.98
N SER A 584 -25.87 39.47 -5.75
CA SER A 584 -26.64 38.31 -5.32
C SER A 584 -28.02 38.77 -4.88
N GLN A 585 -29.06 38.16 -5.45
CA GLN A 585 -30.44 38.53 -5.16
C GLN A 585 -30.93 37.86 -3.88
N SER A 586 -30.48 36.63 -3.63
CA SER A 586 -30.97 35.82 -2.51
C SER A 586 -30.24 36.14 -1.21
N LEU A 587 -28.90 36.29 -1.27
CA LEU A 587 -28.07 36.60 -0.11
C LEU A 587 -27.99 38.10 0.18
N LYS A 588 -28.42 38.95 -0.76
CA LYS A 588 -28.33 40.41 -0.67
C LYS A 588 -26.90 40.87 -0.37
N LEU A 589 -25.99 40.31 -1.15
CA LEU A 589 -24.57 40.63 -1.16
C LEU A 589 -24.18 41.21 -2.51
N LEU A 590 -23.19 42.09 -2.51
CA LEU A 590 -22.52 42.57 -3.72
C LEU A 590 -21.06 42.15 -3.66
N PHE A 591 -20.59 41.48 -4.70
CA PHE A 591 -19.20 41.09 -4.88
C PHE A 591 -18.51 42.08 -5.82
N GLY A 592 -17.37 42.62 -5.42
CA GLY A 592 -16.60 43.57 -6.22
C GLY A 592 -15.16 43.10 -6.40
N GLY A 593 -14.68 43.09 -7.65
CA GLY A 593 -13.29 42.82 -8.00
C GLY A 593 -12.55 44.13 -8.28
N PHE A 594 -11.36 44.28 -7.72
CA PHE A 594 -10.62 45.55 -7.69
C PHE A 594 -9.38 45.54 -8.59
N GLU A 595 -8.90 46.75 -8.92
CA GLU A 595 -7.67 46.98 -9.69
C GLU A 595 -6.40 46.46 -8.98
N ASN A 596 -6.42 46.35 -7.65
CA ASN A 596 -5.31 45.84 -6.85
C ASN A 596 -5.37 44.31 -6.61
N GLY A 597 -6.22 43.59 -7.35
CA GLY A 597 -6.33 42.13 -7.24
C GLY A 597 -7.12 41.61 -6.03
N THR A 598 -7.70 42.52 -5.25
CA THR A 598 -8.58 42.16 -4.12
C THR A 598 -10.02 41.90 -4.58
N VAL A 599 -10.67 40.96 -3.89
CA VAL A 599 -12.10 40.66 -4.01
C VAL A 599 -12.77 41.10 -2.70
N ARG A 600 -13.71 42.04 -2.78
CA ARG A 600 -14.42 42.57 -1.61
C ARG A 600 -15.91 42.21 -1.65
N VAL A 601 -16.47 41.96 -0.47
CA VAL A 601 -17.89 41.64 -0.28
C VAL A 601 -18.58 42.79 0.45
N PHE A 602 -19.70 43.25 -0.09
CA PHE A 602 -20.48 44.38 0.37
C PHE A 602 -21.90 43.95 0.76
N ASN A 603 -22.48 44.58 1.78
CA ASN A 603 -23.86 44.32 2.20
C ASN A 603 -24.83 45.22 1.43
N THR A 604 -25.84 44.64 0.75
CA THR A 604 -26.83 45.44 0.02
C THR A 604 -28.03 45.88 0.90
N TYR A 605 -28.26 45.27 2.08
CA TYR A 605 -29.37 45.62 2.99
C TYR A 605 -29.25 46.99 3.66
N LEU A 606 -28.04 47.54 3.80
CA LEU A 606 -27.83 48.86 4.44
C LEU A 606 -28.38 50.03 3.61
N GLY A 607 -28.77 49.80 2.36
CA GLY A 607 -29.40 50.79 1.49
C GLY A 607 -30.91 50.97 1.71
N GLU A 608 -31.65 49.94 2.15
CA GLU A 608 -33.13 50.01 2.27
C GLU A 608 -33.62 50.81 3.49
N LYS A 609 -32.79 50.95 4.54
CA LYS A 609 -33.16 51.69 5.76
C LYS A 609 -32.96 53.22 5.68
N LEU A 610 -32.52 53.76 4.56
CA LEU A 610 -32.30 55.20 4.38
C LEU A 610 -33.58 56.01 4.05
N ASN A 611 -34.75 55.36 4.02
CA ASN A 611 -36.06 56.02 3.90
C ASN A 611 -36.67 56.48 5.26
N GLY A 612 -35.86 56.62 6.31
CA GLY A 612 -36.27 57.30 7.54
C GLY A 612 -36.02 58.82 7.44
N PRO A 613 -36.95 59.69 7.88
CA PRO A 613 -36.70 61.13 7.88
C PRO A 613 -35.48 61.42 8.75
N VAL A 614 -34.54 62.20 8.21
CA VAL A 614 -33.35 62.69 8.91
C VAL A 614 -33.82 63.40 10.18
N ALA A 615 -33.71 62.72 11.32
CA ALA A 615 -33.92 63.31 12.62
C ALA A 615 -32.70 64.16 12.93
N ASP A 616 -32.87 65.46 12.73
CA ASP A 616 -32.03 66.52 13.26
C ASP A 616 -31.81 66.28 14.77
N ARG A 617 -30.57 65.99 15.16
CA ARG A 617 -30.12 66.08 16.55
C ARG A 617 -28.84 66.90 16.55
N GLY A 618 -29.02 68.13 17.00
CA GLY A 618 -28.02 69.18 17.01
C GLY A 618 -26.81 68.89 17.89
N GLY A 619 -25.74 69.60 17.55
CA GLY A 619 -24.47 69.59 18.27
C GLY A 619 -23.43 70.50 17.60
N GLY A 620 -23.68 71.81 17.67
CA GLY A 620 -22.73 72.94 17.63
C GLY A 620 -21.42 72.84 16.82
N GLY A 621 -21.30 73.74 15.84
CA GLY A 621 -20.02 74.11 15.24
C GLY A 621 -20.18 75.10 14.10
N ALA A 622 -20.02 76.39 14.39
CA ALA A 622 -20.16 77.52 13.47
C ALA A 622 -19.19 77.49 12.28
N GLY A 623 -19.60 78.03 11.13
CA GLY A 623 -18.65 78.44 10.09
C GLY A 623 -19.22 78.63 8.68
N ALA A 624 -19.47 79.90 8.35
CA ALA A 624 -19.46 80.50 7.01
C ALA A 624 -20.72 80.45 6.11
N VAL A 625 -21.16 81.67 5.82
CA VAL A 625 -22.27 82.14 4.98
C VAL A 625 -21.79 82.40 3.55
N GLY A 626 -22.67 82.22 2.57
CA GLY A 626 -22.64 82.80 1.21
C GLY A 626 -23.86 82.33 0.40
N VAL A 627 -25.00 83.05 0.44
CA VAL A 627 -25.51 84.02 -0.58
C VAL A 627 -25.42 83.47 -2.02
N GLY A 628 -26.44 83.35 -2.87
CA GLY A 628 -27.86 83.76 -2.89
C GLY A 628 -28.34 83.81 -4.36
N GLY A 629 -29.63 83.53 -4.62
CA GLY A 629 -30.35 83.69 -5.91
C GLY A 629 -30.10 82.57 -6.94
N SER A 630 -30.96 82.22 -7.90
CA SER A 630 -32.31 82.59 -8.36
C SER A 630 -32.64 81.57 -9.47
N GLY A 631 -33.90 81.22 -9.68
CA GLY A 631 -34.30 80.06 -10.47
C GLY A 631 -34.05 80.14 -11.97
N ASP A 632 -33.86 78.96 -12.57
CA ASP A 632 -34.30 78.64 -13.92
C ASP A 632 -34.48 77.12 -14.02
N GLY A 633 -35.63 76.68 -14.56
CA GLY A 633 -35.96 75.26 -14.68
C GLY A 633 -35.23 74.64 -15.87
N HIS A 634 -34.53 73.51 -15.65
CA HIS A 634 -34.18 72.48 -16.65
C HIS A 634 -33.71 71.23 -15.88
N HIS A 635 -34.28 70.07 -16.25
CA HIS A 635 -33.91 68.68 -15.91
C HIS A 635 -33.43 68.37 -14.47
N GLY A 636 -34.23 67.58 -13.76
CA GLY A 636 -33.90 67.08 -12.41
C GLY A 636 -32.59 66.31 -12.38
N ASN A 637 -31.53 66.96 -11.93
CA ASN A 637 -30.27 66.30 -11.60
C ASN A 637 -30.51 65.32 -10.45
N PRO A 638 -29.90 64.12 -10.49
CA PRO A 638 -29.99 63.17 -9.39
C PRO A 638 -29.41 63.80 -8.11
N ARG A 639 -30.14 63.68 -7.00
CA ARG A 639 -29.68 64.17 -5.70
C ARG A 639 -28.64 63.17 -5.16
N ILE A 640 -27.38 63.59 -5.14
CA ILE A 640 -26.25 62.78 -4.66
C ILE A 640 -26.18 62.85 -3.13
N ILE A 641 -26.17 61.70 -2.46
CA ILE A 641 -26.05 61.57 -1.01
C ILE A 641 -24.80 60.76 -0.68
N THR A 642 -23.86 61.33 0.07
CA THR A 642 -22.67 60.60 0.54
C THR A 642 -23.04 59.73 1.75
N ALA A 643 -22.77 58.43 1.67
CA ALA A 643 -23.07 57.52 2.77
C ALA A 643 -22.14 57.78 4.00
N PRO A 644 -22.67 57.75 5.24
CA PRO A 644 -21.90 58.11 6.44
C PRO A 644 -21.00 56.97 6.98
N ARG A 645 -21.02 55.76 6.42
CA ARG A 645 -20.22 54.60 6.87
C ARG A 645 -19.74 53.72 5.73
N ASP A 646 -18.61 53.05 5.96
CA ASP A 646 -18.07 52.01 5.09
C ASP A 646 -18.99 50.78 5.08
N ILE A 647 -19.37 50.32 3.90
CA ILE A 647 -20.31 49.19 3.68
C ILE A 647 -19.58 47.87 3.40
N THR A 648 -18.25 47.91 3.34
CA THR A 648 -17.39 46.75 3.09
C THR A 648 -17.48 45.79 4.27
N ILE A 649 -17.88 44.53 4.01
CA ILE A 649 -17.93 43.47 5.02
C ILE A 649 -16.59 42.75 5.09
N GLU A 650 -16.05 42.39 3.92
CA GLU A 650 -14.82 41.58 3.78
C GLU A 650 -13.97 42.04 2.61
N SER A 651 -12.66 41.81 2.72
CA SER A 651 -11.68 42.01 1.67
C SER A 651 -10.71 40.84 1.66
N HIS A 652 -10.59 40.18 0.51
CA HIS A 652 -9.69 39.05 0.29
C HIS A 652 -8.68 39.42 -0.80
N ALA A 653 -7.39 39.29 -0.52
CA ALA A 653 -6.32 39.53 -1.50
C ALA A 653 -5.95 38.21 -2.19
N THR A 654 -6.02 38.17 -3.52
CA THR A 654 -5.92 36.90 -4.28
C THR A 654 -5.08 36.97 -5.51
N HIS A 655 -5.42 37.91 -6.37
CA HIS A 655 -4.75 38.08 -7.65
C HIS A 655 -3.61 39.08 -7.42
N ILE A 656 -2.47 38.87 -8.08
CA ILE A 656 -1.40 39.88 -8.08
C ILE A 656 -1.79 41.02 -9.05
N GLY A 657 -2.47 40.65 -10.14
CA GLY A 657 -3.03 41.59 -11.11
C GLY A 657 -4.47 41.99 -10.80
N MET A 658 -5.00 42.94 -11.57
CA MET A 658 -6.40 43.35 -11.43
C MET A 658 -7.37 42.19 -11.68
N VAL A 659 -8.49 42.18 -10.95
CA VAL A 659 -9.60 41.24 -11.20
C VAL A 659 -10.37 41.72 -12.43
N THR A 660 -10.25 40.98 -13.53
CA THR A 660 -10.77 41.39 -14.84
C THR A 660 -12.25 41.07 -14.99
N ALA A 661 -12.69 39.91 -14.49
CA ALA A 661 -14.07 39.48 -14.52
C ALA A 661 -14.40 38.54 -13.35
N MET A 662 -15.70 38.39 -13.06
CA MET A 662 -16.21 37.46 -12.06
C MET A 662 -17.54 36.87 -12.55
N ALA A 663 -17.87 35.67 -12.10
CA ALA A 663 -19.16 35.04 -12.32
C ALA A 663 -19.65 34.36 -11.04
N LEU A 664 -20.96 34.42 -10.78
CA LEU A 664 -21.62 33.77 -9.64
C LEU A 664 -22.55 32.68 -10.17
N SER A 665 -22.51 31.50 -9.56
CA SER A 665 -23.38 30.40 -9.93
C SER A 665 -24.84 30.72 -9.61
N HIS A 666 -25.77 30.05 -10.31
CA HIS A 666 -27.20 30.30 -10.13
C HIS A 666 -27.70 29.93 -8.72
N ASP A 667 -27.08 28.96 -8.06
CA ASP A 667 -27.36 28.60 -6.66
C ASP A 667 -26.66 29.53 -5.64
N GLU A 668 -25.98 30.56 -6.13
CA GLU A 668 -25.16 31.52 -5.39
C GLU A 668 -24.19 30.83 -4.42
N GLY A 669 -23.70 29.64 -4.80
CA GLY A 669 -22.79 28.81 -4.00
C GLY A 669 -21.34 28.86 -4.41
N LEU A 670 -21.09 29.14 -5.68
CA LEU A 670 -19.78 29.22 -6.26
C LEU A 670 -19.60 30.61 -6.89
N LEU A 671 -18.60 31.33 -6.41
CA LEU A 671 -18.10 32.53 -7.05
C LEU A 671 -16.79 32.18 -7.76
N VAL A 672 -16.65 32.60 -9.01
CA VAL A 672 -15.41 32.45 -9.78
C VAL A 672 -14.85 33.82 -10.06
N THR A 673 -13.57 34.02 -9.77
CA THR A 673 -12.85 35.26 -10.07
C THR A 673 -11.68 34.96 -10.98
N VAL A 674 -11.43 35.86 -11.93
CA VAL A 674 -10.32 35.75 -12.89
C VAL A 674 -9.52 37.05 -12.94
N GLY A 675 -8.21 36.92 -13.15
CA GLY A 675 -7.28 38.03 -13.09
C GLY A 675 -6.43 38.22 -14.34
N GLU A 676 -5.81 39.39 -14.43
CA GLU A 676 -4.80 39.70 -15.45
C GLU A 676 -3.50 38.88 -15.27
N ASP A 677 -3.30 38.30 -14.09
CA ASP A 677 -2.23 37.36 -13.79
C ASP A 677 -2.39 35.98 -14.43
N GLY A 678 -3.52 35.70 -15.11
CA GLY A 678 -3.78 34.40 -15.72
C GLY A 678 -4.38 33.39 -14.76
N MET A 679 -4.80 33.82 -13.57
CA MET A 679 -5.31 32.93 -12.52
C MET A 679 -6.83 32.86 -12.51
N VAL A 680 -7.34 31.67 -12.20
CA VAL A 680 -8.76 31.40 -11.94
C VAL A 680 -8.89 30.95 -10.49
N VAL A 681 -9.75 31.60 -9.72
CA VAL A 681 -10.01 31.23 -8.32
C VAL A 681 -11.47 30.86 -8.17
N PHE A 682 -11.72 29.68 -7.61
CA PHE A 682 -13.04 29.21 -7.23
C PHE A 682 -13.26 29.47 -5.74
N TRP A 683 -14.41 30.05 -5.41
CA TRP A 683 -14.79 30.45 -4.07
C TRP A 683 -16.10 29.80 -3.68
N ASP A 684 -16.14 29.17 -2.51
CA ASP A 684 -17.38 28.75 -1.88
C ASP A 684 -18.01 29.93 -1.15
N VAL A 685 -19.28 30.19 -1.44
CA VAL A 685 -20.07 31.22 -0.77
C VAL A 685 -20.72 30.60 0.47
N VAL A 686 -20.18 30.95 1.64
CA VAL A 686 -20.53 30.38 2.97
C VAL A 686 -21.40 31.35 3.80
N ALA A 687 -21.99 32.35 3.15
CA ALA A 687 -22.78 33.39 3.82
C ALA A 687 -23.81 32.78 4.81
N PRO A 688 -23.86 33.24 6.08
CA PRO A 688 -24.71 32.64 7.12
C PRO A 688 -26.20 32.59 6.79
N HIS A 689 -26.66 33.47 5.89
CA HIS A 689 -28.06 33.59 5.47
C HIS A 689 -28.43 32.65 4.32
N ARG A 690 -27.47 31.89 3.77
CA ARG A 690 -27.67 31.00 2.63
C ARG A 690 -28.55 29.78 2.96
N GLY A 691 -28.61 29.35 4.23
CA GLY A 691 -29.34 28.14 4.63
C GLY A 691 -28.79 26.85 3.98
N SER A 692 -29.40 25.70 4.24
CA SER A 692 -29.05 24.44 3.54
C SER A 692 -29.73 24.41 2.17
N VAL A 693 -29.00 24.77 1.12
CA VAL A 693 -29.51 24.76 -0.26
C VAL A 693 -29.56 23.31 -0.77
N LYS A 694 -30.65 22.94 -1.46
CA LYS A 694 -30.75 21.66 -2.18
C LYS A 694 -29.71 21.66 -3.31
N GLN A 695 -28.86 20.63 -3.39
CA GLN A 695 -27.98 20.44 -4.54
C GLN A 695 -28.81 20.48 -5.83
N LEU A 696 -28.46 21.36 -6.76
CA LEU A 696 -29.05 21.37 -8.09
C LEU A 696 -28.60 20.11 -8.83
N GLU A 697 -29.57 19.36 -9.35
CA GLU A 697 -29.30 18.28 -10.29
C GLU A 697 -28.91 18.90 -11.63
N TYR A 698 -27.64 18.74 -12.00
CA TYR A 698 -27.16 19.15 -13.30
C TYR A 698 -27.55 18.16 -14.38
N THR A 699 -27.84 18.69 -15.57
CA THR A 699 -28.09 17.89 -16.76
C THR A 699 -26.81 17.20 -17.23
N THR A 700 -26.94 15.95 -17.66
CA THR A 700 -25.85 15.14 -18.25
C THR A 700 -25.88 15.17 -19.79
N GLU A 701 -26.78 15.95 -20.38
CA GLU A 701 -26.89 16.08 -21.83
C GLU A 701 -25.66 16.83 -22.37
N LEU A 702 -25.03 16.24 -23.38
CA LEU A 702 -23.85 16.78 -24.03
C LEU A 702 -23.93 16.53 -25.54
N LEU A 703 -23.49 17.50 -26.33
CA LEU A 703 -23.43 17.34 -27.78
C LEU A 703 -22.21 16.47 -28.13
N VAL A 704 -22.41 15.42 -28.92
CA VAL A 704 -21.35 14.58 -29.47
C VAL A 704 -21.50 14.60 -31.00
N ASP A 705 -20.40 14.78 -31.73
CA ASP A 705 -20.43 14.58 -33.19
C ASP A 705 -20.80 13.11 -33.46
N ARG A 706 -21.74 12.89 -34.35
CA ARG A 706 -22.15 11.54 -34.75
C ARG A 706 -20.97 10.68 -35.19
N ARG A 707 -19.98 11.27 -35.88
CA ARG A 707 -18.77 10.57 -36.32
C ARG A 707 -17.94 10.08 -35.14
N ASP A 708 -17.79 10.91 -34.12
CA ASP A 708 -17.07 10.56 -32.90
C ASP A 708 -17.80 9.48 -32.09
N LEU A 709 -19.13 9.53 -32.06
CA LEU A 709 -19.94 8.50 -31.44
C LEU A 709 -19.78 7.15 -32.15
N ASP A 710 -19.83 7.15 -33.48
CA ASP A 710 -19.66 5.95 -34.29
C ASP A 710 -18.22 5.40 -34.18
N ALA A 711 -17.21 6.27 -34.19
CA ALA A 711 -15.81 5.88 -33.96
C ALA A 711 -15.59 5.32 -32.55
N SER A 712 -16.17 5.94 -31.52
CA SER A 712 -16.10 5.45 -30.13
C SER A 712 -16.77 4.09 -29.97
N ARG A 713 -17.90 3.85 -30.65
CA ARG A 713 -18.56 2.54 -30.70
C ARG A 713 -17.67 1.48 -31.36
N GLN A 714 -17.03 1.80 -32.47
CA GLN A 714 -16.08 0.90 -33.13
C GLN A 714 -14.86 0.60 -32.25
N LEU A 715 -14.32 1.62 -31.59
CA LEU A 715 -13.20 1.48 -30.67
C LEU A 715 -13.59 0.61 -29.47
N LEU A 716 -14.75 0.85 -28.85
CA LEU A 716 -15.28 0.03 -27.76
C LEU A 716 -15.44 -1.43 -28.18
N GLN A 717 -15.92 -1.69 -29.40
CA GLN A 717 -16.00 -3.05 -29.92
C GLN A 717 -14.61 -3.69 -30.05
N SER A 718 -13.64 -2.96 -30.61
CA SER A 718 -12.26 -3.45 -30.76
C SER A 718 -11.56 -3.69 -29.42
N LEU A 719 -11.78 -2.81 -28.44
CA LEU A 719 -11.28 -2.94 -27.07
C LEU A 719 -11.92 -4.13 -26.37
N ALA A 720 -13.23 -4.34 -26.54
CA ALA A 720 -13.91 -5.51 -25.99
C ALA A 720 -13.32 -6.82 -26.56
N ASP A 721 -13.01 -6.84 -27.87
CA ASP A 721 -12.34 -7.98 -28.51
C ASP A 721 -10.91 -8.17 -27.98
N GLN A 722 -10.14 -7.09 -27.77
CA GLN A 722 -8.80 -7.14 -27.16
C GLN A 722 -8.82 -7.59 -25.70
N VAL A 723 -9.76 -7.09 -24.90
CA VAL A 723 -9.94 -7.52 -23.50
C VAL A 723 -10.27 -9.00 -23.46
N LYS A 724 -11.11 -9.49 -24.38
CA LYS A 724 -11.43 -10.91 -24.50
C LYS A 724 -10.19 -11.75 -24.85
N ASP A 725 -9.37 -11.30 -25.80
CA ASP A 725 -8.11 -11.98 -26.15
C ASP A 725 -7.11 -11.97 -24.97
N LEU A 726 -6.97 -10.83 -24.29
CA LEU A 726 -6.12 -10.72 -23.09
C LEU A 726 -6.61 -11.61 -21.96
N GLN A 727 -7.92 -11.66 -21.69
CA GLN A 727 -8.49 -12.59 -20.71
C GLN A 727 -8.20 -14.05 -21.07
N GLN A 728 -8.28 -14.41 -22.35
CA GLN A 728 -7.91 -15.74 -22.82
C GLN A 728 -6.42 -16.03 -22.61
N ARG A 729 -5.53 -15.08 -22.94
CA ARG A 729 -4.08 -15.22 -22.71
C ARG A 729 -3.73 -15.32 -21.23
N MET A 730 -4.36 -14.51 -20.37
CA MET A 730 -4.19 -14.59 -18.92
C MET A 730 -4.69 -15.93 -18.37
N ALA A 731 -5.82 -16.44 -18.86
CA ALA A 731 -6.33 -17.75 -18.48
C ALA A 731 -5.38 -18.88 -18.90
N GLN A 732 -4.82 -18.80 -20.12
CA GLN A 732 -3.81 -19.74 -20.60
C GLN A 732 -2.51 -19.68 -19.79
N GLN A 733 -2.04 -18.47 -19.45
CA GLN A 733 -0.87 -18.31 -18.59
C GLN A 733 -1.10 -18.85 -17.18
N LYS A 734 -2.28 -18.59 -16.61
CA LYS A 734 -2.67 -19.12 -15.30
C LYS A 734 -2.67 -20.65 -15.32
N LEU A 735 -3.30 -21.27 -16.33
CA LEU A 735 -3.32 -22.72 -16.51
C LEU A 735 -1.90 -23.30 -16.67
N LYS A 736 -1.03 -22.62 -17.42
CA LYS A 736 0.37 -23.03 -17.59
C LYS A 736 1.15 -22.99 -16.27
N LYS A 737 0.97 -21.93 -15.46
CA LYS A 737 1.59 -21.83 -14.13
C LYS A 737 1.03 -22.87 -13.16
N GLU A 738 -0.28 -23.11 -13.16
CA GLU A 738 -0.92 -24.15 -12.35
C GLU A 738 -0.34 -25.53 -12.67
N ARG A 739 -0.20 -25.87 -13.95
CA ARG A 739 0.44 -27.13 -14.38
C ARG A 739 1.90 -27.23 -13.93
N GLN A 740 2.67 -26.14 -14.04
CA GLN A 740 4.07 -26.11 -13.57
C GLN A 740 4.17 -26.31 -12.05
N HIS A 741 3.26 -25.71 -11.28
CA HIS A 741 3.20 -25.91 -9.83
C HIS A 741 2.77 -27.34 -9.47
N GLU A 742 1.80 -27.93 -10.17
CA GLU A 742 1.42 -29.34 -9.98
C GLU A 742 2.59 -30.29 -10.26
N GLU A 743 3.35 -30.06 -11.33
CA GLU A 743 4.54 -30.86 -11.66
C GLU A 743 5.64 -30.73 -10.58
N GLN A 744 5.86 -29.53 -10.05
CA GLN A 744 6.81 -29.28 -8.95
C GLN A 744 6.39 -29.99 -7.65
N ILE A 745 5.09 -29.92 -7.30
CA ILE A 745 4.55 -30.62 -6.12
C ILE A 745 4.73 -32.14 -6.28
N ALA A 746 4.40 -32.69 -7.45
CA ALA A 746 4.57 -34.12 -7.72
C ALA A 746 6.04 -34.58 -7.72
N GLN A 747 6.98 -33.70 -8.05
CA GLN A 747 8.40 -33.99 -7.91
C GLN A 747 8.83 -34.01 -6.44
N LEU A 748 8.46 -33.00 -5.65
CA LEU A 748 8.76 -32.93 -4.22
C LEU A 748 8.17 -34.12 -3.45
N ASP A 749 6.95 -34.55 -3.78
CA ASP A 749 6.32 -35.72 -3.16
C ASP A 749 7.11 -37.00 -3.43
N ARG A 750 7.68 -37.16 -4.64
CA ARG A 750 8.52 -38.32 -4.98
C ARG A 750 9.84 -38.30 -4.22
N GLU A 751 10.46 -37.14 -4.12
CA GLU A 751 11.70 -36.95 -3.35
C GLU A 751 11.47 -37.26 -1.86
N TYR A 752 10.39 -36.73 -1.29
CA TYR A 752 10.00 -36.99 0.11
C TYR A 752 9.70 -38.48 0.37
N GLN A 753 8.99 -39.16 -0.54
CA GLN A 753 8.76 -40.60 -0.42
C GLN A 753 10.06 -41.40 -0.48
N SER A 754 11.01 -41.00 -1.32
CA SER A 754 12.32 -41.66 -1.39
C SER A 754 13.13 -41.49 -0.10
N GLU A 755 13.14 -40.29 0.49
CA GLU A 755 13.83 -40.04 1.75
C GLU A 755 13.19 -40.79 2.92
N MET A 756 11.86 -40.82 2.97
CA MET A 756 11.10 -41.58 3.96
C MET A 756 11.44 -43.07 3.90
N GLN A 757 11.59 -43.64 2.69
CA GLN A 757 12.00 -45.03 2.54
C GLN A 757 13.45 -45.28 2.98
N LYS A 758 14.37 -44.36 2.69
CA LYS A 758 15.77 -44.46 3.16
C LYS A 758 15.84 -44.46 4.69
N GLN A 759 15.13 -43.55 5.36
CA GLN A 759 15.09 -43.50 6.82
C GLN A 759 14.47 -44.77 7.42
N LYS A 760 13.41 -45.32 6.83
CA LYS A 760 12.82 -46.59 7.27
C LYS A 760 13.80 -47.76 7.15
N ALA A 761 14.56 -47.82 6.06
CA ALA A 761 15.59 -48.85 5.86
C ALA A 761 16.72 -48.72 6.90
N GLU A 762 17.16 -47.50 7.20
CA GLU A 762 18.20 -47.23 8.20
C GLU A 762 17.77 -47.63 9.62
N ILE A 763 16.52 -47.31 10.00
CA ILE A 763 15.93 -47.75 11.28
C ILE A 763 15.88 -49.29 11.36
N ALA A 764 15.54 -49.97 10.26
CA ALA A 764 15.49 -51.43 10.22
C ALA A 764 16.88 -52.06 10.41
N VAL A 765 17.92 -51.49 9.80
CA VAL A 765 19.32 -51.93 9.98
C VAL A 765 19.78 -51.74 11.43
N LEU A 766 19.48 -50.61 12.05
CA LEU A 766 19.80 -50.36 13.46
C LEU A 766 19.08 -51.33 14.40
N HIS A 767 17.83 -51.68 14.10
CA HIS A 767 17.10 -52.70 14.86
C HIS A 767 17.71 -54.10 14.71
N ALA A 768 18.15 -54.48 13.52
CA ALA A 768 18.82 -55.76 13.28
C ALA A 768 20.16 -55.85 14.03
N ALA A 769 20.98 -54.78 14.00
CA ALA A 769 22.25 -54.71 14.72
C ALA A 769 22.06 -54.84 16.25
N LYS A 770 21.01 -54.19 16.79
CA LYS A 770 20.64 -54.34 18.21
C LYS A 770 20.22 -55.77 18.54
N GLY A 771 19.54 -56.45 17.62
CA GLY A 771 19.16 -57.86 17.75
C GLY A 771 20.38 -58.79 17.78
N GLU A 772 21.33 -58.63 16.87
CA GLU A 772 22.57 -59.41 16.85
C GLU A 772 23.39 -59.23 18.13
N GLN A 773 23.44 -58.01 18.68
CA GLN A 773 24.16 -57.74 19.92
C GLN A 773 23.51 -58.45 21.11
N ALA A 774 22.17 -58.53 21.15
CA ALA A 774 21.45 -59.30 22.17
C ALA A 774 21.71 -60.81 22.06
N ILE A 775 21.74 -61.36 20.84
CA ILE A 775 22.04 -62.78 20.59
C ILE A 775 23.46 -63.12 21.07
N ARG A 776 24.46 -62.29 20.77
CA ARG A 776 25.84 -62.49 21.24
C ARG A 776 25.96 -62.52 22.77
N PHE A 777 25.20 -61.68 23.47
CA PHE A 777 25.16 -61.71 24.93
C PHE A 777 24.54 -63.01 25.47
N THR A 778 23.51 -63.53 24.80
CA THR A 778 22.89 -64.81 25.20
C THR A 778 23.79 -66.01 24.91
N GLU A 779 24.50 -66.03 23.78
CA GLU A 779 25.45 -67.08 23.43
C GLU A 779 26.62 -67.13 24.42
N PHE A 780 27.16 -65.98 24.83
CA PHE A 780 28.23 -65.90 25.83
C PHE A 780 27.80 -66.47 27.20
N MET A 781 26.55 -66.21 27.62
CA MET A 781 26.00 -66.76 28.86
C MET A 781 25.86 -68.30 28.78
N ALA A 782 25.36 -68.82 27.66
CA ALA A 782 25.21 -70.26 27.44
C ALA A 782 26.55 -71.00 27.39
N GLU A 783 27.58 -70.39 26.80
CA GLU A 783 28.92 -70.98 26.73
C GLU A 783 29.58 -71.11 28.12
N MET A 784 29.32 -70.16 29.03
CA MET A 784 29.77 -70.25 30.43
C MET A 784 29.04 -71.33 31.22
N GLU A 785 27.73 -71.51 31.00
CA GLU A 785 26.97 -72.61 31.60
C GLU A 785 27.46 -73.99 31.11
N GLN A 786 27.78 -74.11 29.81
CA GLN A 786 28.29 -75.36 29.24
C GLN A 786 29.67 -75.74 29.81
N LYS A 787 30.57 -74.78 30.03
CA LYS A 787 31.87 -75.04 30.67
C LYS A 787 31.72 -75.52 32.12
N SER A 788 30.75 -74.98 32.85
CA SER A 788 30.42 -75.43 34.22
C SER A 788 29.89 -76.88 34.21
N ALA A 789 29.02 -77.22 33.25
CA ALA A 789 28.48 -78.57 33.11
C ALA A 789 29.54 -79.61 32.71
N GLN A 790 30.48 -79.25 31.82
CA GLN A 790 31.56 -80.15 31.36
C GLN A 790 32.53 -80.52 32.49
N ALA A 791 32.82 -79.59 33.41
CA ALA A 791 33.64 -79.86 34.58
C ALA A 791 32.97 -80.87 35.52
N LEU A 792 31.64 -80.84 35.64
CA LEU A 792 30.86 -81.80 36.42
C LEU A 792 30.91 -83.20 35.80
N THR A 793 30.72 -83.32 34.49
CA THR A 793 30.76 -84.63 33.80
C THR A 793 32.14 -85.28 33.82
N GLN A 794 33.24 -84.51 33.76
CA GLN A 794 34.59 -85.08 33.88
C GLN A 794 34.82 -85.75 35.23
N THR A 795 34.28 -85.17 36.30
CA THR A 795 34.38 -85.78 37.64
C THR A 795 33.57 -87.06 37.77
N GLU A 796 32.42 -87.18 37.08
CA GLU A 796 31.62 -88.41 37.06
C GLU A 796 32.27 -89.55 36.26
N ASP A 797 32.88 -89.25 35.10
CA ASP A 797 33.54 -90.27 34.26
C ASP A 797 34.78 -90.88 34.93
N ASP A 798 35.54 -90.11 35.72
CA ASP A 798 36.67 -90.61 36.50
C ASP A 798 36.25 -91.69 37.52
N TYR A 799 35.06 -91.53 38.13
CA TYR A 799 34.50 -92.55 39.01
C TYR A 799 33.96 -93.76 38.24
N ARG A 800 33.43 -93.57 37.02
CA ARG A 800 32.91 -94.65 36.18
C ARG A 800 34.00 -95.60 35.67
N CYS A 801 35.14 -95.08 35.22
CA CYS A 801 36.26 -95.92 34.77
C CYS A 801 36.81 -96.85 35.87
N LYS A 802 36.67 -96.48 37.15
CA LYS A 802 37.07 -97.34 38.27
C LYS A 802 36.16 -98.56 38.44
N ILE A 803 34.89 -98.44 38.06
CA ILE A 803 33.87 -99.50 38.16
C ILE A 803 34.01 -100.49 36.98
N GLU A 804 34.28 -100.01 35.77
CA GLU A 804 34.44 -100.85 34.56
C GLU A 804 35.67 -101.79 34.63
N SER A 805 36.73 -101.40 35.34
CA SER A 805 37.88 -102.29 35.59
C SER A 805 37.48 -103.55 36.36
N LEU A 806 36.50 -103.45 37.27
CA LEU A 806 36.01 -104.59 38.05
C LEU A 806 35.05 -105.49 37.23
N SER A 807 34.33 -104.93 36.25
CA SER A 807 33.41 -105.70 35.40
C SER A 807 34.13 -106.50 34.31
N SER A 808 35.22 -105.98 33.72
CA SER A 808 36.00 -106.71 32.69
C SER A 808 36.55 -108.06 33.18
N ARG A 809 36.77 -108.22 34.49
CA ARG A 809 37.17 -109.51 35.07
C ARG A 809 36.06 -110.57 35.01
N ALA A 810 34.80 -110.15 34.92
CA ALA A 810 33.65 -111.05 34.79
C ALA A 810 33.44 -111.52 33.33
N ASP A 811 33.81 -110.70 32.34
CA ASP A 811 33.63 -111.05 30.92
C ASP A 811 34.68 -112.03 30.39
N GLN A 812 35.82 -112.20 31.09
CA GLN A 812 36.77 -113.30 30.83
C GLN A 812 36.12 -114.69 30.92
N LEU A 813 35.04 -114.85 31.69
CA LEU A 813 34.26 -116.09 31.76
C LEU A 813 33.29 -116.27 30.56
N ARG A 814 32.92 -115.19 29.86
CA ARG A 814 32.05 -115.25 28.68
C ARG A 814 32.82 -115.62 27.41
N HIS A 815 34.13 -115.32 27.37
CA HIS A 815 35.00 -115.59 26.22
C HIS A 815 35.20 -117.09 25.93
N LEU A 816 34.97 -117.98 26.90
CA LEU A 816 35.06 -119.44 26.69
C LEU A 816 33.78 -120.05 26.06
N ILE A 817 32.67 -119.30 26.02
CA ILE A 817 31.41 -119.77 25.43
C ILE A 817 31.31 -119.39 23.94
N ALA A 818 31.98 -118.30 23.52
CA ALA A 818 31.92 -117.79 22.15
C ALA A 818 32.78 -118.57 21.12
N GLU A 819 33.76 -119.37 21.56
CA GLU A 819 34.57 -120.22 20.66
C GLU A 819 33.74 -121.32 19.98
N ALA A 820 32.59 -121.70 20.55
CA ALA A 820 31.72 -122.73 19.98
C ALA A 820 30.96 -122.26 18.71
N ASP A 821 30.64 -120.97 18.60
CA ASP A 821 29.83 -120.43 17.49
C ASP A 821 30.67 -119.95 16.28
N ALA A 822 32.01 -119.93 16.42
CA ALA A 822 32.97 -119.49 15.40
C ALA A 822 33.15 -120.46 14.21
N THR A 823 32.39 -121.55 14.15
CA THR A 823 32.51 -122.57 13.09
C THR A 823 31.54 -122.36 11.92
N HIS A 824 30.41 -121.65 12.10
CA HIS A 824 29.37 -121.55 11.06
C HIS A 824 29.42 -120.31 10.16
N ALA A 825 30.16 -119.25 10.48
CA ALA A 825 30.14 -118.01 9.69
C ALA A 825 31.19 -117.93 8.56
N ARG A 826 32.15 -118.88 8.49
CA ARG A 826 33.25 -118.89 7.51
C ARG A 826 32.83 -119.06 6.05
N GLU A 827 31.60 -119.48 5.76
CA GLU A 827 31.13 -119.69 4.38
C GLU A 827 30.68 -118.42 3.65
N LYS A 828 30.43 -117.30 4.35
CA LYS A 828 29.84 -116.10 3.71
C LYS A 828 30.86 -115.15 3.06
N ALA A 829 32.16 -115.39 3.26
CA ALA A 829 33.25 -114.51 2.80
C ALA A 829 33.68 -114.73 1.33
N LEU A 830 33.09 -115.68 0.60
CA LEU A 830 33.54 -116.04 -0.75
C LEU A 830 32.90 -115.21 -1.89
N LEU A 831 31.79 -114.49 -1.65
CA LEU A 831 30.93 -113.95 -2.73
C LEU A 831 31.04 -112.45 -3.02
N GLN A 832 31.92 -111.69 -2.35
CA GLN A 832 32.03 -110.23 -2.59
C GLN A 832 33.29 -109.81 -3.37
N GLY A 833 34.18 -110.75 -3.72
CA GLY A 833 35.45 -110.49 -4.42
C GLY A 833 35.36 -110.31 -5.94
N GLU A 834 34.19 -110.53 -6.57
CA GLU A 834 34.08 -110.49 -8.04
C GLU A 834 33.66 -109.12 -8.61
N ALA A 835 33.27 -108.15 -7.78
CA ALA A 835 32.69 -106.88 -8.26
C ALA A 835 33.71 -105.75 -8.54
N GLU A 836 34.99 -105.91 -8.18
CA GLU A 836 36.01 -104.85 -8.30
C GLU A 836 36.90 -104.92 -9.56
N ALA A 837 36.73 -105.93 -10.44
CA ALA A 837 37.65 -106.16 -11.57
C ALA A 837 37.24 -105.51 -12.92
N GLN A 838 36.02 -105.00 -13.08
CA GLN A 838 35.49 -104.63 -14.42
C GLN A 838 35.70 -103.17 -14.86
N ARG A 839 36.14 -102.23 -13.99
CA ARG A 839 36.23 -100.78 -14.35
C ARG A 839 37.61 -100.28 -14.76
N ARG A 840 38.65 -101.14 -14.73
CA ARG A 840 40.05 -100.75 -15.00
C ARG A 840 40.52 -100.94 -16.46
N MET A 841 39.73 -101.58 -17.33
CA MET A 841 40.16 -101.95 -18.69
C MET A 841 39.69 -101.01 -19.83
N ASP A 842 38.72 -100.12 -19.60
CA ASP A 842 38.05 -99.39 -20.70
C ASP A 842 38.62 -98.01 -21.08
N LYS A 843 39.58 -97.44 -20.33
CA LYS A 843 40.07 -96.07 -20.62
C LYS A 843 41.40 -96.00 -21.38
N GLN A 844 42.12 -97.12 -21.54
CA GLN A 844 43.46 -97.15 -22.16
C GLN A 844 43.49 -97.55 -23.64
N ARG A 845 42.33 -97.79 -24.28
CA ARG A 845 42.27 -98.27 -25.68
C ARG A 845 41.91 -97.22 -26.74
N GLN A 846 41.31 -96.09 -26.39
CA GLN A 846 40.82 -95.10 -27.39
C GLN A 846 41.80 -93.94 -27.71
N GLN A 847 43.02 -93.98 -27.16
CA GLN A 847 44.02 -92.90 -27.34
C GLN A 847 45.03 -93.15 -28.47
N LYS A 848 44.85 -94.11 -29.38
CA LYS A 848 45.89 -94.45 -30.38
C LYS A 848 45.49 -94.57 -31.85
N GLU A 849 44.23 -94.34 -32.23
CA GLU A 849 43.81 -94.38 -33.65
C GLU A 849 43.26 -93.05 -34.20
N LEU A 850 43.10 -92.01 -33.37
CA LEU A 850 42.42 -90.76 -33.76
C LEU A 850 43.35 -89.62 -34.25
N TYR A 851 44.65 -89.87 -34.44
CA TYR A 851 45.63 -88.83 -34.83
C TYR A 851 46.22 -88.99 -36.24
N ALA A 852 45.81 -89.99 -37.03
CA ALA A 852 46.43 -90.29 -38.33
C ALA A 852 45.47 -90.24 -39.54
N LEU A 853 44.19 -89.88 -39.34
CA LEU A 853 43.18 -89.84 -40.41
C LEU A 853 42.54 -88.45 -40.64
N ASP A 854 42.83 -87.46 -39.79
CA ASP A 854 42.31 -86.08 -39.88
C ASP A 854 43.13 -85.20 -40.86
N GLU A 855 44.39 -85.57 -41.11
CA GLU A 855 45.30 -84.86 -42.02
C GLU A 855 44.86 -84.90 -43.51
N GLU A 856 44.03 -85.88 -43.90
CA GLU A 856 43.60 -86.03 -45.30
C GLU A 856 42.28 -85.28 -45.59
N GLN A 857 41.50 -84.89 -44.57
CA GLN A 857 40.30 -84.05 -44.73
C GLN A 857 40.63 -82.56 -44.95
N HIS A 858 41.79 -82.07 -44.47
CA HIS A 858 42.20 -80.67 -44.63
C HIS A 858 42.63 -80.30 -46.05
N ARG A 859 43.01 -81.26 -46.90
CA ARG A 859 43.51 -80.98 -48.26
C ARG A 859 42.40 -80.81 -49.31
N ILE A 860 41.21 -81.40 -49.09
CA ILE A 860 40.07 -81.35 -50.04
C ILE A 860 39.15 -80.13 -49.76
N ALA A 861 39.14 -79.60 -48.54
CA ALA A 861 38.35 -78.42 -48.18
C ALA A 861 38.88 -77.10 -48.79
N ALA A 862 40.21 -76.97 -48.95
CA ALA A 862 40.85 -75.74 -49.45
C ALA A 862 40.72 -75.54 -50.97
N GLU A 863 40.39 -76.58 -51.74
CA GLU A 863 40.24 -76.51 -53.20
C GLU A 863 38.80 -76.13 -53.63
N LYS A 864 37.81 -76.33 -52.74
CA LYS A 864 36.40 -75.94 -52.97
C LYS A 864 36.15 -74.44 -52.74
N GLU A 865 36.81 -73.84 -51.74
CA GLU A 865 36.62 -72.44 -51.33
C GLU A 865 37.21 -71.41 -52.35
N ARG A 866 38.19 -71.83 -53.16
CA ARG A 866 38.75 -71.01 -54.25
C ARG A 866 37.87 -70.91 -55.49
N ASN A 867 37.08 -71.94 -55.80
CA ASN A 867 36.20 -71.94 -56.97
C ASN A 867 34.89 -71.17 -56.71
N ASP A 868 34.41 -71.11 -55.46
CA ASP A 868 33.19 -70.39 -55.10
C ASP A 868 33.42 -68.84 -55.10
N THR A 869 34.61 -68.39 -54.72
CA THR A 869 34.97 -66.96 -54.66
C THR A 869 35.18 -66.30 -56.03
N GLU A 870 35.60 -67.05 -57.06
CA GLU A 870 35.70 -66.53 -58.44
C GLU A 870 34.33 -66.40 -59.13
N THR A 871 33.35 -67.24 -58.79
CA THR A 871 31.98 -67.15 -59.35
C THR A 871 31.12 -66.06 -58.71
N GLU A 872 31.33 -65.70 -57.44
CA GLU A 872 30.62 -64.61 -56.77
C GLU A 872 31.07 -63.21 -57.24
N ALA A 873 32.35 -63.05 -57.59
CA ALA A 873 32.88 -61.78 -58.09
C ALA A 873 32.36 -61.40 -59.48
N MET A 874 32.03 -62.38 -60.34
CA MET A 874 31.51 -62.12 -61.69
C MET A 874 30.01 -61.75 -61.70
N CYS A 875 29.22 -62.18 -60.71
CA CYS A 875 27.82 -61.80 -60.56
C CYS A 875 27.65 -60.39 -59.95
N ALA A 876 28.51 -60.01 -58.99
CA ALA A 876 28.44 -58.69 -58.33
C ALA A 876 28.66 -57.52 -59.31
N MET A 877 29.53 -57.70 -60.31
CA MET A 877 29.85 -56.64 -61.29
C MET A 877 28.71 -56.38 -62.30
N ILE A 878 27.82 -57.35 -62.53
CA ILE A 878 26.66 -57.22 -63.44
C ILE A 878 25.43 -56.64 -62.70
N GLU A 879 25.32 -56.88 -61.39
CA GLU A 879 24.27 -56.29 -60.55
C GLU A 879 24.51 -54.80 -60.28
N GLU A 880 25.78 -54.38 -60.10
CA GLU A 880 26.13 -52.97 -59.83
C GLU A 880 25.86 -52.04 -61.03
N ASP A 881 26.07 -52.51 -62.27
CA ASP A 881 25.78 -51.73 -63.48
C ASP A 881 24.26 -51.61 -63.76
N ASN A 882 23.47 -52.65 -63.47
CA ASN A 882 22.00 -52.61 -63.66
C ASN A 882 21.29 -51.79 -62.55
N ASP A 883 21.82 -51.78 -61.33
CA ASP A 883 21.27 -51.00 -60.22
C ASP A 883 21.47 -49.49 -60.41
N THR A 884 22.57 -49.05 -61.03
CA THR A 884 22.82 -47.62 -61.26
C THR A 884 21.95 -46.99 -62.36
N GLU A 885 21.50 -47.76 -63.36
CA GLU A 885 20.56 -47.28 -64.38
C GLU A 885 19.10 -47.23 -63.86
N ILE A 886 18.69 -48.19 -63.04
CA ILE A 886 17.34 -48.23 -62.44
C ILE A 886 17.15 -47.13 -61.38
N VAL A 887 18.19 -46.81 -60.60
CA VAL A 887 18.13 -45.71 -59.61
C VAL A 887 17.95 -44.35 -60.28
N LYS A 888 18.69 -44.06 -61.37
CA LYS A 888 18.56 -42.78 -62.10
C LYS A 888 17.21 -42.63 -62.80
N ALA A 889 16.60 -43.73 -63.25
CA ALA A 889 15.25 -43.71 -63.82
C ALA A 889 14.16 -43.53 -62.74
N LYS A 890 14.28 -44.19 -61.59
CA LYS A 890 13.36 -44.01 -60.45
C LYS A 890 13.42 -42.63 -59.83
N GLU A 891 14.61 -42.05 -59.64
CA GLU A 891 14.76 -40.70 -59.06
C GLU A 891 14.08 -39.62 -59.92
N ASN A 892 14.16 -39.74 -61.25
CA ASN A 892 13.54 -38.79 -62.17
C ASN A 892 12.00 -38.91 -62.24
N TYR A 893 11.46 -40.13 -62.15
CA TYR A 893 10.00 -40.32 -62.08
C TYR A 893 9.42 -39.99 -60.70
N GLU A 894 10.12 -40.30 -59.61
CA GLU A 894 9.69 -39.93 -58.26
C GLU A 894 9.73 -38.43 -58.01
N LYS A 895 10.69 -37.70 -58.60
CA LYS A 895 10.74 -36.24 -58.48
C LYS A 895 9.56 -35.57 -59.18
N ARG A 896 9.20 -36.02 -60.39
CA ARG A 896 8.03 -35.50 -61.12
C ARG A 896 6.69 -35.90 -60.50
N LEU A 897 6.62 -37.09 -59.90
CA LEU A 897 5.42 -37.53 -59.17
C LEU A 897 5.26 -36.75 -57.86
N ARG A 898 6.34 -36.50 -57.10
CA ARG A 898 6.32 -35.67 -55.89
C ARG A 898 5.91 -34.22 -56.16
N GLU A 899 6.42 -33.59 -57.22
CA GLU A 899 6.04 -32.22 -57.57
C GLU A 899 4.54 -32.12 -57.93
N GLN A 900 3.98 -33.10 -58.65
CA GLN A 900 2.55 -33.11 -58.99
C GLN A 900 1.64 -33.51 -57.82
N GLU A 901 2.07 -34.41 -56.94
CA GLU A 901 1.32 -34.79 -55.74
C GLU A 901 1.35 -33.70 -54.66
N GLU A 902 2.44 -32.94 -54.53
CA GLU A 902 2.53 -31.78 -53.64
C GLU A 902 1.62 -30.63 -54.09
N GLU A 903 1.56 -30.31 -55.40
CA GLU A 903 0.63 -29.30 -55.92
C GLU A 903 -0.84 -29.71 -55.75
N ALA A 904 -1.18 -30.98 -56.00
CA ALA A 904 -2.53 -31.50 -55.80
C ALA A 904 -2.92 -31.56 -54.31
N ALA A 905 -2.00 -31.92 -53.42
CA ALA A 905 -2.23 -31.96 -51.97
C ALA A 905 -2.35 -30.56 -51.35
N VAL A 906 -1.59 -29.57 -51.84
CA VAL A 906 -1.71 -28.17 -51.41
C VAL A 906 -3.06 -27.57 -51.84
N LEU A 907 -3.52 -27.85 -53.06
CA LEU A 907 -4.82 -27.38 -53.53
C LEU A 907 -5.99 -28.08 -52.81
N GLN A 908 -5.88 -29.39 -52.55
CA GLN A 908 -6.92 -30.14 -51.85
C GLN A 908 -6.96 -29.81 -50.35
N SER A 909 -5.81 -29.56 -49.71
CA SER A 909 -5.74 -29.09 -48.32
C SER A 909 -6.26 -27.65 -48.18
N ALA A 910 -5.94 -26.75 -49.11
CA ALA A 910 -6.49 -25.39 -49.11
C ALA A 910 -8.02 -25.39 -49.27
N ASN A 911 -8.57 -26.23 -50.15
CA ASN A 911 -10.00 -26.31 -50.39
C ASN A 911 -10.76 -26.95 -49.21
N ASN A 912 -10.18 -27.99 -48.58
CA ASN A 912 -10.74 -28.61 -47.37
C ASN A 912 -10.63 -27.70 -46.14
N VAL A 913 -9.55 -26.92 -46.00
CA VAL A 913 -9.41 -25.90 -44.95
C VAL A 913 -10.40 -24.76 -45.15
N LEU A 914 -10.67 -24.35 -46.39
CA LEU A 914 -11.69 -23.34 -46.70
C LEU A 914 -13.11 -23.83 -46.38
N LEU A 915 -13.45 -25.06 -46.77
CA LEU A 915 -14.74 -25.68 -46.42
C LEU A 915 -14.90 -25.90 -44.91
N SER A 916 -13.83 -26.32 -44.23
CA SER A 916 -13.80 -26.43 -42.77
C SER A 916 -13.90 -25.06 -42.09
N LYS A 917 -13.23 -24.02 -42.59
CA LYS A 917 -13.33 -22.66 -42.04
C LYS A 917 -14.72 -22.07 -42.28
N LEU A 918 -15.33 -22.29 -43.44
CA LEU A 918 -16.68 -21.81 -43.71
C LEU A 918 -17.70 -22.46 -42.77
N ASN A 919 -17.60 -23.78 -42.56
CA ASN A 919 -18.48 -24.51 -41.65
C ASN A 919 -18.20 -24.20 -40.17
N LEU A 920 -16.94 -24.01 -39.79
CA LEU A 920 -16.55 -23.58 -38.44
C LEU A 920 -17.02 -22.15 -38.17
N SER A 921 -16.82 -21.21 -39.10
CA SER A 921 -17.30 -19.83 -38.96
C SER A 921 -18.82 -19.75 -38.93
N ARG A 922 -19.53 -20.62 -39.65
CA ARG A 922 -21.00 -20.70 -39.57
C ARG A 922 -21.47 -21.27 -38.23
N ALA A 923 -20.83 -22.32 -37.73
CA ALA A 923 -21.12 -22.88 -36.41
C ALA A 923 -20.72 -21.92 -35.26
N GLU A 924 -19.62 -21.19 -35.41
CA GLU A 924 -19.19 -20.14 -34.49
C GLU A 924 -20.14 -18.94 -34.53
N LEU A 925 -20.70 -18.58 -35.68
CA LEU A 925 -21.71 -17.53 -35.77
C LEU A 925 -22.99 -17.94 -35.05
N GLU A 926 -23.47 -19.17 -35.27
CA GLU A 926 -24.66 -19.70 -34.59
C GLU A 926 -24.42 -19.86 -33.07
N ALA A 927 -23.25 -20.32 -32.66
CA ALA A 927 -22.86 -20.39 -31.25
C ALA A 927 -22.72 -19.00 -30.62
N LYS A 928 -22.09 -18.04 -31.32
CA LYS A 928 -21.99 -16.65 -30.85
C LYS A 928 -23.33 -15.94 -30.81
N MET A 929 -24.26 -16.25 -31.71
CA MET A 929 -25.62 -15.72 -31.63
C MET A 929 -26.35 -16.24 -30.38
N ALA A 930 -26.21 -17.53 -30.06
CA ALA A 930 -26.73 -18.09 -28.82
C ALA A 930 -26.05 -17.50 -27.57
N ASP A 931 -24.72 -17.33 -27.60
CA ASP A 931 -23.94 -16.71 -26.52
C ASP A 931 -24.32 -15.23 -26.34
N VAL A 932 -24.57 -14.49 -27.43
CA VAL A 932 -25.04 -13.11 -27.38
C VAL A 932 -26.43 -13.03 -26.76
N THR A 933 -27.34 -13.96 -27.09
CA THR A 933 -28.67 -13.99 -26.45
C THR A 933 -28.60 -14.33 -24.95
N GLU A 934 -27.71 -15.24 -24.56
CA GLU A 934 -27.49 -15.59 -23.15
C GLU A 934 -26.76 -14.46 -22.41
N LYS A 935 -25.82 -13.77 -23.06
CA LYS A 935 -25.14 -12.60 -22.51
C LYS A 935 -26.06 -11.40 -22.39
N LEU A 936 -27.00 -11.18 -23.31
CA LEU A 936 -28.06 -10.19 -23.17
C LEU A 936 -28.96 -10.51 -21.98
N ARG A 937 -29.29 -11.79 -21.77
CA ARG A 937 -30.05 -12.23 -20.58
C ARG A 937 -29.25 -12.04 -19.29
N GLN A 938 -27.96 -12.37 -19.29
CA GLN A 938 -27.05 -12.11 -18.17
C GLN A 938 -26.85 -10.60 -17.94
N GLN A 939 -26.82 -9.79 -18.99
CA GLN A 939 -26.74 -8.33 -18.91
C GLN A 939 -27.99 -7.76 -18.26
N THR A 940 -29.20 -8.21 -18.62
CA THR A 940 -30.43 -7.76 -17.93
C THR A 940 -30.44 -8.15 -16.45
N VAL A 941 -29.89 -9.32 -16.11
CA VAL A 941 -29.75 -9.77 -14.72
C VAL A 941 -28.67 -8.97 -14.00
N LEU A 942 -27.54 -8.66 -14.64
CA LEU A 942 -26.47 -7.83 -14.08
C LEU A 942 -26.91 -6.38 -13.93
N GLU A 943 -27.69 -5.82 -14.85
CA GLU A 943 -28.31 -4.50 -14.72
C GLU A 943 -29.23 -4.47 -13.50
N SER A 944 -30.03 -5.52 -13.27
CA SER A 944 -30.82 -5.63 -12.04
C SER A 944 -29.97 -5.76 -10.76
N HIS A 945 -28.81 -6.43 -10.84
CA HIS A 945 -27.85 -6.52 -9.73
C HIS A 945 -27.10 -5.21 -9.51
N ILE A 946 -26.78 -4.45 -10.56
CA ILE A 946 -26.17 -3.12 -10.49
C ILE A 946 -27.18 -2.17 -9.85
N ASP A 947 -28.45 -2.25 -10.21
CA ASP A 947 -29.50 -1.42 -9.59
C ASP A 947 -29.80 -1.82 -8.14
N SER A 948 -29.56 -3.08 -7.77
CA SER A 948 -29.54 -3.51 -6.37
C SER A 948 -28.30 -2.98 -5.64
N ALA A 949 -27.12 -3.16 -6.22
CA ALA A 949 -25.86 -2.72 -5.65
C ALA A 949 -25.78 -1.19 -5.51
N LYS A 950 -26.37 -0.42 -6.42
CA LYS A 950 -26.50 1.04 -6.29
C LYS A 950 -27.35 1.42 -5.07
N ARG A 951 -28.47 0.72 -4.86
CA ARG A 951 -29.32 0.90 -3.68
C ARG A 951 -28.59 0.47 -2.39
N ASP A 952 -27.80 -0.58 -2.47
CA ASP A 952 -26.95 -1.03 -1.35
C ASP A 952 -25.81 -0.05 -1.06
N ILE A 953 -25.21 0.55 -2.08
CA ILE A 953 -24.19 1.61 -1.93
C ILE A 953 -24.81 2.86 -1.31
N GLU A 954 -26.01 3.28 -1.73
CA GLU A 954 -26.72 4.40 -1.08
C GLU A 954 -27.03 4.10 0.39
N ALA A 955 -27.45 2.88 0.71
CA ALA A 955 -27.69 2.46 2.09
C ALA A 955 -26.40 2.43 2.92
N LEU A 956 -25.32 1.86 2.38
CA LEU A 956 -24.00 1.81 3.03
C LEU A 956 -23.40 3.22 3.17
N THR A 957 -23.61 4.11 2.21
CA THR A 957 -23.13 5.50 2.30
C THR A 957 -23.82 6.25 3.43
N ASN A 958 -25.13 6.01 3.61
CA ASN A 958 -25.88 6.54 4.74
C ASN A 958 -25.42 5.92 6.07
N GLU A 959 -25.12 4.62 6.11
CA GLU A 959 -24.58 3.97 7.30
C GLU A 959 -23.16 4.46 7.63
N VAL A 960 -22.30 4.68 6.64
CA VAL A 960 -20.96 5.27 6.81
C VAL A 960 -21.07 6.70 7.33
N ARG A 961 -22.07 7.47 6.90
CA ARG A 961 -22.34 8.81 7.43
C ARG A 961 -22.71 8.77 8.92
N GLU A 962 -23.61 7.87 9.32
CA GLU A 962 -24.00 7.70 10.74
C GLU A 962 -22.85 7.12 11.60
N ARG A 963 -22.06 6.20 11.04
CA ARG A 963 -20.81 5.72 11.66
C ARG A 963 -19.78 6.84 11.77
N GLY A 964 -19.70 7.75 10.79
CA GLY A 964 -18.85 8.94 10.84
C GLY A 964 -19.25 9.88 11.98
N GLU A 965 -20.54 10.13 12.18
CA GLU A 965 -21.05 10.94 13.28
C GLU A 965 -20.77 10.29 14.65
N THR A 966 -20.92 8.98 14.77
CA THR A 966 -20.58 8.25 16.01
C THR A 966 -19.09 8.16 16.25
N ILE A 967 -18.25 8.02 15.21
CA ILE A 967 -16.79 8.12 15.32
C ILE A 967 -16.38 9.51 15.78
N ALA A 968 -16.96 10.58 15.24
CA ALA A 968 -16.69 11.95 15.69
C ALA A 968 -17.00 12.14 17.19
N GLU A 969 -18.12 11.57 17.66
CA GLU A 969 -18.47 11.59 19.08
C GLU A 969 -17.52 10.73 19.94
N LYS A 970 -17.06 9.58 19.43
CA LYS A 970 -16.05 8.74 20.10
C LYS A 970 -14.68 9.41 20.11
N ASP A 971 -14.28 10.10 19.06
CA ASP A 971 -13.03 10.86 19.00
C ASP A 971 -13.05 12.02 19.98
N ARG A 972 -14.19 12.73 20.12
CA ARG A 972 -14.40 13.72 21.18
C ARG A 972 -14.21 13.10 22.57
N ARG A 973 -14.80 11.92 22.81
CA ARG A 973 -14.63 11.16 24.06
C ARG A 973 -13.19 10.68 24.28
N ILE A 974 -12.48 10.28 23.23
CA ILE A 974 -11.07 9.89 23.29
C ILE A 974 -10.22 11.11 23.60
N GLN A 975 -10.54 12.28 23.07
CA GLN A 975 -9.85 13.53 23.38
C GLN A 975 -10.04 13.92 24.85
N GLU A 976 -11.26 13.79 25.39
CA GLU A 976 -11.56 13.92 26.83
C GLU A 976 -10.84 12.88 27.70
N LEU A 977 -10.68 11.65 27.21
CA LEU A 977 -9.94 10.61 27.92
C LEU A 977 -8.43 10.83 27.84
N ARG A 978 -7.90 11.38 26.74
CA ARG A 978 -6.49 11.72 26.58
C ARG A 978 -6.09 12.86 27.52
N THR A 979 -6.94 13.88 27.70
CA THR A 979 -6.68 14.94 28.69
C THR A 979 -6.67 14.38 30.11
N LYS A 980 -7.63 13.50 30.45
CA LYS A 980 -7.61 12.76 31.73
C LYS A 980 -6.41 11.83 31.86
N ASN A 981 -5.94 11.21 30.79
CA ASN A 981 -4.77 10.34 30.82
C ASN A 981 -3.49 11.15 31.03
N GLN A 982 -3.39 12.34 30.44
CA GLN A 982 -2.30 13.30 30.76
C GLN A 982 -2.34 13.75 32.22
N GLU A 983 -3.51 13.91 32.84
CA GLU A 983 -3.63 14.15 34.28
C GLU A 983 -3.18 12.93 35.10
N LEU A 984 -3.58 11.72 34.70
CA LEU A 984 -3.16 10.48 35.33
C LEU A 984 -1.66 10.21 35.17
N GLU A 985 -1.01 10.62 34.08
CA GLU A 985 0.44 10.56 33.93
C GLU A 985 1.16 11.47 34.92
N LYS A 986 0.60 12.66 35.22
CA LYS A 986 1.12 13.52 36.30
C LYS A 986 0.99 12.82 37.66
N PHE A 987 -0.13 12.14 37.93
CA PHE A 987 -0.28 11.32 39.13
C PHE A 987 0.66 10.12 39.15
N LYS A 988 0.89 9.48 38.01
CA LYS A 988 1.85 8.38 37.85
C LYS A 988 3.26 8.84 38.20
N PHE A 989 3.67 10.03 37.76
CA PHE A 989 4.99 10.59 38.10
C PHE A 989 5.15 10.80 39.62
N VAL A 990 4.11 11.33 40.28
CA VAL A 990 4.09 11.49 41.75
C VAL A 990 4.16 10.13 42.45
N LEU A 991 3.42 9.14 41.95
CA LEU A 991 3.44 7.77 42.47
C LEU A 991 4.74 7.03 42.17
N GLU A 992 5.41 7.29 41.06
CA GLU A 992 6.73 6.76 40.72
C GLU A 992 7.80 7.31 41.64
N TYR A 993 7.73 8.60 41.99
CA TYR A 993 8.57 9.19 43.02
C TYR A 993 8.35 8.50 44.38
N LYS A 994 7.08 8.31 44.78
CA LYS A 994 6.71 7.58 46.02
C LYS A 994 7.14 6.12 46.00
N ARG A 995 7.05 5.45 44.84
CA ARG A 995 7.48 4.07 44.64
C ARG A 995 9.00 3.96 44.72
N LYS A 996 9.74 4.95 44.22
CA LYS A 996 11.20 5.02 44.31
C LYS A 996 11.67 5.24 45.74
N GLU A 997 10.98 6.09 46.50
CA GLU A 997 11.18 6.29 47.95
C GLU A 997 10.96 4.98 48.74
N LEU A 998 9.87 4.25 48.46
CA LEU A 998 9.59 2.95 49.08
C LEU A 998 10.56 1.85 48.65
N LYS A 999 10.98 1.82 47.38
CA LYS A 999 11.96 0.85 46.87
C LYS A 999 13.29 0.94 47.61
N MET A 1000 13.73 2.17 47.92
CA MET A 1000 14.97 2.43 48.66
C MET A 1000 14.92 1.91 50.11
N GLN A 1001 13.73 1.71 50.68
CA GLN A 1001 13.53 1.11 52.01
C GLN A 1001 13.37 -0.42 51.97
N ILE A 1002 12.88 -0.96 50.84
CA ILE A 1002 12.62 -2.40 50.66
C ILE A 1002 13.90 -3.15 50.25
N GLU A 1003 14.81 -2.53 49.52
CA GLU A 1003 16.04 -3.17 49.02
C GLU A 1003 16.93 -3.83 50.11
N PRO A 1004 17.17 -3.23 51.30
CA PRO A 1004 17.89 -3.93 52.38
C PRO A 1004 17.08 -5.07 53.03
N LYS A 1005 15.74 -4.99 53.02
CA LYS A 1005 14.84 -6.04 53.55
C LYS A 1005 14.79 -7.26 52.61
N ASP A 1006 14.79 -7.03 51.29
CA ASP A 1006 14.81 -8.11 50.30
C ASP A 1006 16.12 -8.89 50.30
N ASN A 1007 17.24 -8.25 50.62
CA ASN A 1007 18.53 -8.93 50.80
C ASN A 1007 18.56 -9.84 52.05
N GLU A 1008 17.93 -9.44 53.16
CA GLU A 1008 17.75 -10.31 54.34
C GLU A 1008 16.79 -11.48 54.07
N ILE A 1009 15.74 -11.24 53.29
CA ILE A 1009 14.79 -12.29 52.86
C ILE A 1009 15.47 -13.26 51.89
N GLY A 1010 16.33 -12.77 50.99
CA GLY A 1010 17.14 -13.60 50.08
C GLY A 1010 18.09 -14.53 50.83
N ALA A 1011 18.80 -14.01 51.84
CA ALA A 1011 19.65 -14.84 52.72
C ALA A 1011 18.83 -15.88 53.50
N SER A 1012 17.62 -15.52 53.92
CA SER A 1012 16.71 -16.45 54.63
C SER A 1012 16.13 -17.52 53.69
N LYS A 1013 15.83 -17.18 52.43
CA LYS A 1013 15.39 -18.13 51.39
C LYS A 1013 16.47 -19.13 51.00
N LEU A 1014 17.72 -18.68 50.83
CA LEU A 1014 18.86 -19.58 50.58
C LEU A 1014 19.08 -20.57 51.74
N LYS A 1015 18.80 -20.15 52.98
CA LYS A 1015 18.87 -21.04 54.15
C LYS A 1015 17.71 -22.04 54.19
N LEU A 1016 16.52 -21.64 53.72
CA LEU A 1016 15.38 -22.53 53.54
C LEU A 1016 15.61 -23.55 52.42
N GLU A 1017 16.14 -23.14 51.27
CA GLU A 1017 16.47 -24.05 50.17
C GLU A 1017 17.52 -25.10 50.58
N HIS A 1018 18.53 -24.71 51.36
CA HIS A 1018 19.50 -25.66 51.92
C HIS A 1018 18.84 -26.66 52.89
N MET A 1019 17.93 -26.18 53.74
CA MET A 1019 17.17 -27.04 54.67
C MET A 1019 16.18 -27.95 53.94
N GLU A 1020 15.53 -27.49 52.87
CA GLU A 1020 14.64 -28.31 52.03
C GLU A 1020 15.42 -29.40 51.27
N ALA A 1021 16.63 -29.09 50.81
CA ALA A 1021 17.54 -30.07 50.22
C ALA A 1021 18.02 -31.12 51.23
N GLU A 1022 18.35 -30.72 52.46
CA GLU A 1022 18.66 -31.66 53.55
C GLU A 1022 17.44 -32.52 53.91
N THR A 1023 16.26 -31.93 53.99
CA THR A 1023 15.01 -32.66 54.29
C THR A 1023 14.67 -33.67 53.19
N SER A 1024 14.86 -33.31 51.92
CA SER A 1024 14.70 -34.23 50.79
C SER A 1024 15.71 -35.40 50.82
N GLN A 1025 16.95 -35.16 51.25
CA GLN A 1025 17.92 -36.24 51.48
C GLN A 1025 17.50 -37.16 52.64
N TYR A 1026 16.94 -36.59 53.72
CA TYR A 1026 16.40 -37.40 54.81
C TYR A 1026 15.17 -38.21 54.39
N GLU A 1027 14.30 -37.68 53.53
CA GLU A 1027 13.16 -38.42 52.98
C GLU A 1027 13.60 -39.60 52.12
N LEU A 1028 14.56 -39.41 51.20
CA LEU A 1028 15.14 -40.49 50.41
C LEU A 1028 15.84 -41.56 51.27
N SER A 1029 16.55 -41.13 52.31
CA SER A 1029 17.18 -42.05 53.28
C SER A 1029 16.13 -42.82 54.10
N ASN A 1030 15.04 -42.16 54.50
CA ASN A 1030 13.93 -42.80 55.20
C ASN A 1030 13.18 -43.78 54.31
N GLU A 1031 12.96 -43.47 53.03
CA GLU A 1031 12.39 -44.44 52.08
C GLU A 1031 13.29 -45.68 51.94
N HIS A 1032 14.60 -45.49 51.84
CA HIS A 1032 15.56 -46.59 51.80
C HIS A 1032 15.55 -47.42 53.09
N LEU A 1033 15.52 -46.77 54.26
CA LEU A 1033 15.42 -47.44 55.56
C LEU A 1033 14.10 -48.20 55.72
N VAL A 1034 12.98 -47.65 55.22
CA VAL A 1034 11.67 -48.33 55.23
C VAL A 1034 11.70 -49.58 54.34
N LEU A 1035 12.29 -49.50 53.14
CA LEU A 1035 12.51 -50.67 52.28
C LEU A 1035 13.40 -51.72 52.96
N GLN A 1036 14.46 -51.27 53.64
CA GLN A 1036 15.37 -52.15 54.36
C GLN A 1036 14.67 -52.84 55.55
N ILE A 1037 13.87 -52.11 56.34
CA ILE A 1037 13.04 -52.66 57.41
C ILE A 1037 12.02 -53.67 56.86
N LYS A 1038 11.42 -53.39 55.70
CA LYS A 1038 10.48 -54.33 55.06
C LYS A 1038 11.18 -55.63 54.65
N SER A 1039 12.39 -55.54 54.08
CA SER A 1039 13.21 -56.71 53.73
C SER A 1039 13.61 -57.54 54.96
N LEU A 1040 13.97 -56.87 56.06
CA LEU A 1040 14.36 -57.51 57.32
C LEU A 1040 13.17 -58.18 58.01
N ARG A 1041 11.97 -57.57 57.94
CA ARG A 1041 10.73 -58.19 58.43
C ARG A 1041 10.38 -59.46 57.65
N GLN A 1042 10.54 -59.45 56.32
CA GLN A 1042 10.36 -60.67 55.50
C GLN A 1042 11.38 -61.75 55.85
N LYS A 1043 12.66 -61.40 56.04
CA LYS A 1043 13.69 -62.35 56.50
C LYS A 1043 13.39 -62.93 57.88
N ARG A 1044 12.94 -62.11 58.84
CA ARG A 1044 12.54 -62.58 60.17
C ARG A 1044 11.34 -63.54 60.10
N ALA A 1045 10.36 -63.25 59.26
CA ALA A 1045 9.21 -64.15 59.06
C ALA A 1045 9.62 -65.50 58.45
N ALA A 1046 10.55 -65.50 57.47
CA ALA A 1046 11.09 -66.73 56.89
C ALA A 1046 11.88 -67.55 57.92
N GLN A 1047 12.76 -66.92 58.69
CA GLN A 1047 13.53 -67.58 59.75
C GLN A 1047 12.65 -68.14 60.88
N GLN A 1048 11.58 -67.43 61.25
CA GLN A 1048 10.62 -67.93 62.24
C GLN A 1048 9.93 -69.20 61.73
N LYS A 1049 9.57 -69.25 60.45
CA LYS A 1049 8.95 -70.43 59.82
C LYS A 1049 9.91 -71.62 59.75
N GLU A 1050 11.21 -71.37 59.56
CA GLU A 1050 12.24 -72.42 59.65
C GLU A 1050 12.44 -72.92 61.09
N LEU A 1051 12.47 -72.02 62.08
CA LEU A 1051 12.54 -72.40 63.49
C LEU A 1051 11.36 -73.27 63.92
N ASP A 1052 10.15 -72.93 63.48
CA ASP A 1052 8.94 -73.71 63.77
C ASP A 1052 9.01 -75.11 63.11
N SER A 1053 9.55 -75.20 61.88
CA SER A 1053 9.81 -76.48 61.19
C SER A 1053 10.86 -77.33 61.90
N ILE A 1054 11.95 -76.73 62.38
CA ILE A 1054 12.99 -77.42 63.14
C ILE A 1054 12.46 -77.89 64.50
N ALA A 1055 11.65 -77.08 65.18
CA ALA A 1055 11.00 -77.45 66.44
C ALA A 1055 10.08 -78.66 66.26
N ALA A 1056 9.31 -78.72 65.17
CA ALA A 1056 8.49 -79.88 64.84
C ALA A 1056 9.32 -81.15 64.58
N ARG A 1057 10.44 -81.05 63.83
CA ARG A 1057 11.36 -82.18 63.61
C ARG A 1057 12.01 -82.69 64.89
N ILE A 1058 12.35 -81.80 65.84
CA ILE A 1058 12.94 -82.19 67.13
C ILE A 1058 11.92 -82.95 67.99
N ALA A 1059 10.65 -82.54 67.96
CA ALA A 1059 9.58 -83.25 68.67
C ALA A 1059 9.37 -84.68 68.12
N GLU A 1060 9.39 -84.85 66.79
CA GLU A 1060 9.28 -86.16 66.14
C GLU A 1060 10.48 -87.08 66.45
N ALA A 1061 11.70 -86.54 66.42
CA ALA A 1061 12.92 -87.29 66.73
C ALA A 1061 12.96 -87.78 68.20
N LYS A 1062 12.48 -86.96 69.16
CA LYS A 1062 12.37 -87.36 70.57
C LYS A 1062 11.35 -88.49 70.79
N SER A 1063 10.22 -88.47 70.07
CA SER A 1063 9.23 -89.56 70.09
C SER A 1063 9.77 -90.86 69.50
N PHE A 1064 10.57 -90.78 68.43
CA PHE A 1064 11.23 -91.94 67.84
C PHE A 1064 12.25 -92.58 68.79
N GLN A 1065 13.11 -91.76 69.42
CA GLN A 1065 14.15 -92.24 70.33
C GLN A 1065 13.57 -92.92 71.57
N GLY A 1066 12.44 -92.45 72.10
CA GLY A 1066 11.76 -93.06 73.25
C GLY A 1066 11.20 -94.46 72.98
N ARG A 1067 10.70 -94.72 71.77
CA ARG A 1067 10.16 -96.04 71.39
C ARG A 1067 11.25 -97.09 71.19
N MET A 1068 12.33 -96.70 70.49
CA MET A 1068 13.47 -97.60 70.23
C MET A 1068 14.14 -98.07 71.54
N TRP A 1069 14.26 -97.19 72.53
CA TRP A 1069 14.83 -97.54 73.84
C TRP A 1069 13.99 -98.55 74.63
N ALA A 1070 12.66 -98.47 74.55
CA ALA A 1070 11.77 -99.42 75.24
C ALA A 1070 11.93 -100.84 74.66
N GLU A 1071 11.91 -100.99 73.34
CA GLU A 1071 11.99 -102.29 72.69
C GLU A 1071 13.39 -102.95 72.80
N ILE A 1072 14.47 -102.16 72.85
CA ILE A 1072 15.82 -102.67 73.13
C ILE A 1072 15.93 -103.18 74.57
N SER A 1073 15.32 -102.47 75.54
CA SER A 1073 15.33 -102.89 76.94
C SER A 1073 14.59 -104.22 77.14
N ASP A 1074 13.46 -104.41 76.47
CA ASP A 1074 12.68 -105.65 76.55
C ASP A 1074 13.44 -106.85 75.96
N THR A 1075 14.16 -106.64 74.85
CA THR A 1075 14.94 -107.71 74.22
C THR A 1075 16.20 -108.10 74.99
N TYR A 1076 16.85 -107.16 75.69
CA TYR A 1076 17.94 -107.48 76.61
C TYR A 1076 17.47 -108.34 77.80
N ASN A 1077 16.29 -108.03 78.35
CA ASN A 1077 15.75 -108.72 79.51
C ASN A 1077 15.35 -110.17 79.21
N GLU A 1078 14.74 -110.45 78.05
CA GLU A 1078 14.35 -111.83 77.68
C GLU A 1078 15.56 -112.72 77.31
N TYR A 1079 16.61 -112.16 76.69
CA TYR A 1079 17.83 -112.92 76.37
C TYR A 1079 18.52 -113.48 77.61
N LYS A 1080 18.57 -112.66 78.68
CA LYS A 1080 19.18 -113.03 79.96
C LYS A 1080 18.56 -114.30 80.56
N ILE A 1081 17.28 -114.56 80.26
CA ILE A 1081 16.49 -115.65 80.82
C ILE A 1081 16.54 -116.90 79.93
N SER A 1082 16.41 -116.77 78.61
CA SER A 1082 16.12 -117.91 77.74
C SER A 1082 17.36 -118.68 77.22
N LYS A 1083 18.58 -118.11 77.24
CA LYS A 1083 19.87 -118.71 76.74
C LYS A 1083 19.84 -119.54 75.43
N ASP A 1084 18.78 -119.40 74.63
CA ASP A 1084 18.51 -120.18 73.42
C ASP A 1084 18.85 -119.36 72.17
N LYS A 1085 19.92 -119.77 71.47
CA LYS A 1085 20.49 -119.01 70.33
C LYS A 1085 19.51 -118.87 69.15
N LYS A 1086 18.50 -119.74 69.01
CA LYS A 1086 17.49 -119.61 67.93
C LYS A 1086 16.46 -118.51 68.21
N ARG A 1087 16.08 -118.32 69.47
CA ARG A 1087 15.04 -117.37 69.87
C ARG A 1087 15.56 -115.93 69.89
N LEU A 1088 16.80 -115.72 70.35
CA LEU A 1088 17.49 -114.44 70.22
C LEU A 1088 17.65 -114.02 68.76
N LYS A 1089 18.00 -114.97 67.86
CA LYS A 1089 18.10 -114.71 66.43
C LYS A 1089 16.75 -114.30 65.82
N MET A 1090 15.64 -114.83 66.35
CA MET A 1090 14.28 -114.45 65.93
C MET A 1090 13.92 -113.03 66.40
N MET A 1091 14.15 -112.69 67.67
CA MET A 1091 13.84 -111.36 68.22
C MET A 1091 14.73 -110.25 67.66
N ALA A 1092 16.03 -110.52 67.49
CA ALA A 1092 16.94 -109.59 66.84
C ALA A 1092 16.54 -109.36 65.37
N LYS A 1093 15.97 -110.39 64.71
CA LYS A 1093 15.39 -110.24 63.38
C LYS A 1093 14.11 -109.39 63.40
N THR A 1094 13.23 -109.52 64.39
CA THR A 1094 12.03 -108.67 64.52
C THR A 1094 12.38 -107.21 64.80
N LEU A 1095 13.39 -106.94 65.64
CA LEU A 1095 13.92 -105.59 65.89
C LEU A 1095 14.57 -105.00 64.64
N TYR A 1096 15.32 -105.81 63.88
CA TYR A 1096 15.88 -105.41 62.60
C TYR A 1096 14.77 -105.10 61.58
N GLU A 1097 13.76 -105.96 61.45
CA GLU A 1097 12.64 -105.78 60.53
C GLU A 1097 11.77 -104.55 60.87
N ASN A 1098 11.61 -104.19 62.15
CA ASN A 1098 10.80 -103.02 62.56
C ASN A 1098 11.50 -101.66 62.37
N TYR A 1099 12.84 -101.58 62.46
CA TYR A 1099 13.57 -100.31 62.44
C TYR A 1099 14.46 -100.09 61.21
N THR A 1100 14.64 -101.08 60.34
CA THR A 1100 15.45 -100.92 59.12
C THR A 1100 14.66 -101.00 57.82
N ASP A 1101 13.50 -101.67 57.80
CA ASP A 1101 12.59 -101.63 56.65
C ASP A 1101 11.42 -100.71 56.97
N GLY A 1102 11.31 -99.59 56.23
CA GLY A 1102 10.37 -98.48 56.46
C GLY A 1102 8.86 -98.79 56.35
N ARG A 1103 8.37 -99.90 56.90
CA ARG A 1103 6.94 -100.19 57.08
C ARG A 1103 6.50 -99.75 58.47
N LYS A 1104 5.83 -98.59 58.54
CA LYS A 1104 5.09 -98.17 59.74
C LYS A 1104 3.96 -99.20 60.06
N PRO A 1105 3.78 -99.60 61.33
CA PRO A 1105 2.61 -100.35 61.78
C PRO A 1105 1.35 -99.46 61.86
N ALA A 1106 0.18 -100.09 61.70
CA ALA A 1106 -1.13 -99.45 61.61
C ALA A 1106 -1.51 -98.68 62.87
N ASN A 1107 -1.46 -97.35 62.83
CA ASN A 1107 -2.39 -96.46 63.54
C ASN A 1107 -2.21 -94.98 63.16
N GLN A 1108 -3.36 -94.31 63.01
CA GLN A 1108 -3.59 -92.87 62.80
C GLN A 1108 -3.53 -92.36 61.34
N GLY A 1109 -4.69 -91.85 60.92
CA GLY A 1109 -5.01 -91.32 59.60
C GLY A 1109 -4.38 -89.95 59.28
N PRO A 1110 -4.57 -89.48 58.03
CA PRO A 1110 -3.57 -88.72 57.31
C PRO A 1110 -3.70 -87.20 57.52
N PHE A 1111 -2.58 -86.54 57.85
CA PHE A 1111 -2.44 -85.09 57.71
C PHE A 1111 -1.69 -84.75 56.42
N THR A 1112 -2.23 -83.74 55.76
CA THR A 1112 -2.10 -83.41 54.35
C THR A 1112 -0.71 -82.94 53.94
N SER A 1113 -0.31 -83.48 52.80
CA SER A 1113 0.94 -83.27 52.08
C SER A 1113 1.25 -81.81 51.72
N ALA A 1114 2.52 -81.47 51.95
CA ALA A 1114 3.22 -80.32 51.39
C ALA A 1114 3.07 -80.25 49.86
N ARG A 1115 2.64 -79.08 49.36
CA ARG A 1115 2.78 -78.71 47.95
C ARG A 1115 4.20 -78.22 47.70
N THR A 1116 4.80 -78.75 46.66
CA THR A 1116 6.14 -78.43 46.13
C THR A 1116 6.13 -77.13 45.33
N ALA A 1117 7.29 -76.46 45.26
CA ALA A 1117 7.55 -75.13 44.69
C ALA A 1117 7.28 -74.95 43.17
N THR A 1118 6.52 -75.85 42.55
CA THR A 1118 6.14 -75.80 41.13
C THR A 1118 4.76 -75.17 40.89
N ASP A 1119 3.98 -74.91 41.95
CA ASP A 1119 2.63 -74.32 41.84
C ASP A 1119 2.60 -72.77 42.03
N GLU A 1120 3.61 -72.15 42.64
CA GLU A 1120 3.65 -70.68 42.84
C GLU A 1120 3.93 -69.89 41.53
N VAL A 1121 4.66 -70.49 40.58
CA VAL A 1121 4.95 -69.86 39.27
C VAL A 1121 3.72 -69.87 38.34
N LYS A 1122 2.86 -70.89 38.48
CA LYS A 1122 1.63 -71.01 37.66
C LYS A 1122 0.55 -70.01 38.07
N ASP A 1123 0.47 -69.63 39.34
CA ASP A 1123 -0.49 -68.62 39.79
C ASP A 1123 -0.03 -67.19 39.45
N TYR A 1124 1.29 -66.90 39.42
CA TYR A 1124 1.82 -65.63 38.90
C TYR A 1124 1.60 -65.46 37.39
N HIS A 1125 1.75 -66.53 36.60
CA HIS A 1125 1.44 -66.48 35.16
C HIS A 1125 -0.05 -66.34 34.90
N ARG A 1126 -0.93 -66.95 35.71
CA ARG A 1126 -2.38 -66.74 35.61
C ARG A 1126 -2.81 -65.33 35.96
N GLU A 1127 -2.22 -64.70 36.98
CA GLU A 1127 -2.50 -63.29 37.30
C GLU A 1127 -1.96 -62.33 36.23
N ARG A 1128 -0.77 -62.60 35.67
CA ARG A 1128 -0.23 -61.82 34.55
C ARG A 1128 -1.08 -61.96 33.30
N ASP A 1129 -1.46 -63.17 32.92
CA ASP A 1129 -2.28 -63.42 31.72
C ASP A 1129 -3.72 -62.88 31.90
N HIS A 1130 -4.25 -62.84 33.13
CA HIS A 1130 -5.52 -62.17 33.44
C HIS A 1130 -5.41 -60.64 33.34
N LEU A 1131 -4.29 -60.04 33.78
CA LEU A 1131 -4.03 -58.61 33.66
C LEU A 1131 -3.72 -58.19 32.20
N GLU A 1132 -2.94 -58.98 31.47
CA GLU A 1132 -2.66 -58.77 30.04
C GLU A 1132 -3.93 -58.98 29.20
N GLY A 1133 -4.77 -59.96 29.54
CA GLY A 1133 -6.10 -60.14 28.94
C GLY A 1133 -7.04 -58.97 29.22
N ASN A 1134 -7.05 -58.42 30.44
CA ASN A 1134 -7.85 -57.25 30.76
C ASN A 1134 -7.33 -55.98 30.06
N LEU A 1135 -6.01 -55.81 29.95
CA LEU A 1135 -5.38 -54.67 29.26
C LEU A 1135 -5.58 -54.76 27.74
N ALA A 1136 -5.53 -55.96 27.15
CA ALA A 1136 -5.90 -56.20 25.76
C ALA A 1136 -7.40 -55.98 25.52
N SER A 1137 -8.27 -56.38 26.45
CA SER A 1137 -9.72 -56.12 26.37
C SER A 1137 -10.02 -54.62 26.48
N LEU A 1138 -9.31 -53.89 27.36
CA LEU A 1138 -9.44 -52.45 27.53
C LEU A 1138 -8.91 -51.70 26.33
N LYS A 1139 -7.77 -52.09 25.74
CA LYS A 1139 -7.28 -51.51 24.48
C LYS A 1139 -8.24 -51.75 23.33
N LYS A 1140 -8.85 -52.94 23.25
CA LYS A 1140 -9.85 -53.27 22.22
C LYS A 1140 -11.16 -52.51 22.46
N LYS A 1141 -11.53 -52.24 23.72
CA LYS A 1141 -12.65 -51.36 24.09
C LYS A 1141 -12.37 -49.90 23.74
N ILE A 1142 -11.20 -49.38 24.07
CA ILE A 1142 -10.79 -48.01 23.74
C ILE A 1142 -10.71 -47.81 22.23
N ALA A 1143 -10.12 -48.74 21.47
CA ALA A 1143 -10.08 -48.65 20.01
C ALA A 1143 -11.49 -48.77 19.38
N LYS A 1144 -12.37 -49.59 19.96
CA LYS A 1144 -13.77 -49.68 19.51
C LYS A 1144 -14.59 -48.46 19.91
N ASP A 1145 -14.33 -47.86 21.07
CA ASP A 1145 -14.94 -46.61 21.51
C ASP A 1145 -14.41 -45.44 20.68
N GLU A 1146 -13.13 -45.42 20.29
CA GLU A 1146 -12.58 -44.43 19.36
C GLU A 1146 -13.19 -44.56 17.96
N GLU A 1147 -13.35 -45.78 17.42
CA GLU A 1147 -14.01 -45.96 16.14
C GLU A 1147 -15.50 -45.63 16.22
N ASN A 1148 -16.19 -46.03 17.29
CA ASN A 1148 -17.58 -45.63 17.53
C ASN A 1148 -17.69 -44.11 17.68
N HIS A 1149 -16.75 -43.45 18.34
CA HIS A 1149 -16.73 -42.00 18.50
C HIS A 1149 -16.36 -41.30 17.20
N ARG A 1150 -15.59 -41.93 16.31
CA ARG A 1150 -15.28 -41.44 14.97
C ARG A 1150 -16.49 -41.58 14.03
N VAL A 1151 -17.17 -42.72 14.06
CA VAL A 1151 -18.40 -42.97 13.31
C VAL A 1151 -19.53 -42.09 13.83
N GLU A 1152 -19.68 -41.91 15.14
CA GLU A 1152 -20.66 -41.02 15.74
C GLU A 1152 -20.32 -39.55 15.47
N LYS A 1153 -19.03 -39.17 15.49
CA LYS A 1153 -18.60 -37.83 15.07
C LYS A 1153 -18.86 -37.59 13.58
N GLN A 1154 -18.66 -38.59 12.72
CA GLN A 1154 -19.01 -38.51 11.30
C GLN A 1154 -20.53 -38.44 11.10
N ARG A 1155 -21.31 -39.21 11.87
CA ARG A 1155 -22.78 -39.17 11.86
C ARG A 1155 -23.28 -37.80 12.31
N ILE A 1156 -22.77 -37.29 13.42
CA ILE A 1156 -23.07 -35.96 13.95
C ILE A 1156 -22.60 -34.86 12.98
N THR A 1157 -21.46 -34.99 12.30
CA THR A 1157 -21.09 -33.99 11.29
C THR A 1157 -21.98 -34.06 10.06
N THR A 1158 -22.41 -35.23 9.61
CA THR A 1158 -23.39 -35.34 8.52
C THR A 1158 -24.78 -34.85 8.92
N GLU A 1159 -25.25 -35.18 10.12
CA GLU A 1159 -26.50 -34.68 10.69
C GLU A 1159 -26.41 -33.18 10.93
N ASN A 1160 -25.29 -32.64 11.39
CA ASN A 1160 -25.07 -31.20 11.52
C ASN A 1160 -25.01 -30.51 10.16
N VAL A 1161 -24.48 -31.13 9.11
CA VAL A 1161 -24.53 -30.56 7.75
C VAL A 1161 -25.96 -30.54 7.23
N ILE A 1162 -26.75 -31.60 7.48
CA ILE A 1162 -28.17 -31.66 7.12
C ILE A 1162 -28.98 -30.65 7.93
N LEU A 1163 -28.76 -30.54 9.24
CA LEU A 1163 -29.40 -29.57 10.13
C LEU A 1163 -28.97 -28.14 9.82
N ILE A 1164 -27.72 -27.89 9.42
CA ILE A 1164 -27.28 -26.56 8.94
C ILE A 1164 -27.97 -26.23 7.63
N LYS A 1165 -28.19 -27.21 6.74
CA LYS A 1165 -28.95 -27.02 5.51
C LYS A 1165 -30.42 -26.74 5.81
N GLU A 1166 -31.08 -27.52 6.67
CA GLU A 1166 -32.44 -27.27 7.14
C GLU A 1166 -32.57 -25.95 7.90
N ILE A 1167 -31.62 -25.59 8.76
CA ILE A 1167 -31.60 -24.29 9.46
C ILE A 1167 -31.41 -23.16 8.44
N ASN A 1168 -30.60 -23.34 7.39
CA ASN A 1168 -30.44 -22.32 6.36
C ASN A 1168 -31.65 -22.20 5.45
N ASP A 1169 -32.33 -23.31 5.16
CA ASP A 1169 -33.58 -23.34 4.40
C ASP A 1169 -34.73 -22.75 5.23
N LEU A 1170 -34.85 -23.12 6.51
CA LEU A 1170 -35.78 -22.51 7.48
C LEU A 1170 -35.43 -21.04 7.77
N ARG A 1171 -34.16 -20.63 7.74
CA ARG A 1171 -33.75 -19.20 7.81
C ARG A 1171 -34.05 -18.46 6.52
N LYS A 1172 -34.10 -19.14 5.37
CA LYS A 1172 -34.57 -18.58 4.10
C LYS A 1172 -36.08 -18.41 4.14
N GLU A 1173 -36.82 -19.42 4.58
CA GLU A 1173 -38.27 -19.35 4.77
C GLU A 1173 -38.66 -18.32 5.84
N ALA A 1174 -37.97 -18.30 6.99
CA ALA A 1174 -38.17 -17.31 8.03
C ALA A 1174 -37.79 -15.89 7.57
N ARG A 1175 -36.78 -15.71 6.72
CA ARG A 1175 -36.48 -14.41 6.09
C ARG A 1175 -37.56 -14.01 5.08
N THR A 1176 -38.11 -14.94 4.29
CA THR A 1176 -39.24 -14.63 3.39
C THR A 1176 -40.53 -14.32 4.14
N LEU A 1177 -40.76 -14.95 5.31
CA LEU A 1177 -41.90 -14.69 6.19
C LEU A 1177 -41.72 -13.39 6.99
N ALA A 1178 -40.50 -13.10 7.47
CA ALA A 1178 -40.16 -11.84 8.14
C ALA A 1178 -40.21 -10.64 7.17
N ALA A 1179 -39.82 -10.82 5.90
CA ALA A 1179 -39.99 -9.84 4.84
C ALA A 1179 -41.47 -9.55 4.51
N LYS A 1180 -42.38 -10.51 4.73
CA LYS A 1180 -43.85 -10.29 4.65
C LYS A 1180 -44.43 -9.60 5.90
N ALA A 1181 -43.74 -9.65 7.04
CA ALA A 1181 -44.25 -9.18 8.33
C ALA A 1181 -43.67 -7.85 8.84
N GLY A 1182 -42.70 -7.25 8.13
CA GLY A 1182 -42.32 -5.84 8.33
C GLY A 1182 -41.79 -5.48 9.73
N VAL A 1183 -41.06 -6.38 10.41
CA VAL A 1183 -40.49 -6.11 11.75
C VAL A 1183 -39.03 -6.59 11.88
N VAL A 1184 -38.12 -5.61 11.72
CA VAL A 1184 -37.05 -5.20 12.68
C VAL A 1184 -35.71 -5.98 12.80
N CYS A 1185 -34.65 -5.15 12.82
CA CYS A 1185 -33.40 -5.14 13.62
C CYS A 1185 -32.04 -5.56 13.02
N PRO A 1186 -30.97 -4.78 13.33
CA PRO A 1186 -29.63 -4.83 12.72
C PRO A 1186 -28.66 -5.76 13.45
N ILE A 1187 -27.60 -6.22 12.75
CA ILE A 1187 -26.42 -6.87 13.33
C ILE A 1187 -25.15 -6.29 12.66
N ASP A 1188 -24.23 -5.81 13.48
CA ASP A 1188 -22.97 -5.09 13.18
C ASP A 1188 -21.86 -6.04 12.65
N PRO A 1189 -20.95 -5.61 11.75
CA PRO A 1189 -19.88 -6.42 11.21
C PRO A 1189 -18.58 -6.16 11.99
N SER A 1190 -18.35 -6.97 13.02
CA SER A 1190 -16.98 -7.30 13.43
C SER A 1190 -16.90 -8.82 13.47
N GLY A 1191 -15.91 -9.37 12.76
CA GLY A 1191 -15.69 -10.80 12.63
C GLY A 1191 -15.23 -11.44 13.94
N VAL A 1192 -16.11 -11.43 14.94
CA VAL A 1192 -16.07 -12.30 16.11
C VAL A 1192 -17.29 -13.20 15.99
N SER A 1193 -17.03 -14.50 16.02
CA SER A 1193 -18.04 -15.56 15.99
C SER A 1193 -19.17 -15.27 16.99
N VAL A 1194 -20.43 -15.43 16.57
CA VAL A 1194 -21.66 -15.35 17.40
C VAL A 1194 -21.62 -16.28 18.63
N TYR A 1195 -20.61 -17.14 18.75
CA TYR A 1195 -20.33 -17.93 19.94
C TYR A 1195 -19.79 -17.12 21.14
N ASP A 1196 -19.15 -15.96 20.95
CA ASP A 1196 -18.57 -15.20 22.08
C ASP A 1196 -19.54 -14.19 22.72
N GLU A 1197 -20.52 -13.64 22.00
CA GLU A 1197 -21.53 -12.75 22.61
C GLU A 1197 -22.56 -13.51 23.46
N GLY A 1198 -22.89 -14.74 23.07
CA GLY A 1198 -23.68 -15.66 23.88
C GLY A 1198 -22.94 -16.04 25.16
N TYR A 1199 -21.65 -16.38 25.05
CA TYR A 1199 -20.81 -16.74 26.19
C TYR A 1199 -20.52 -15.54 27.10
N ALA A 1200 -20.36 -14.33 26.55
CA ALA A 1200 -20.17 -13.11 27.33
C ALA A 1200 -21.46 -12.66 28.04
N ARG A 1201 -22.64 -12.83 27.42
CA ARG A 1201 -23.94 -12.58 28.08
C ARG A 1201 -24.26 -13.65 29.13
N GLU A 1202 -24.00 -14.93 28.86
CA GLU A 1202 -24.13 -15.98 29.87
C GLU A 1202 -23.12 -15.78 31.01
N MET A 1203 -21.87 -15.40 30.74
CA MET A 1203 -20.91 -15.04 31.78
C MET A 1203 -21.28 -13.77 32.54
N SER A 1204 -21.90 -12.77 31.91
CA SER A 1204 -22.36 -11.56 32.62
C SER A 1204 -23.58 -11.84 33.46
N VAL A 1205 -24.51 -12.67 32.97
CA VAL A 1205 -25.69 -13.13 33.72
C VAL A 1205 -25.25 -14.03 34.86
N GLN A 1206 -24.36 -14.99 34.63
CA GLN A 1206 -23.76 -15.83 35.67
C GLN A 1206 -22.92 -15.02 36.66
N LYS A 1207 -22.17 -13.98 36.24
CA LYS A 1207 -21.48 -13.07 37.17
C LYS A 1207 -22.44 -12.21 37.97
N ALA A 1208 -23.53 -11.72 37.36
CA ALA A 1208 -24.55 -10.95 38.05
C ALA A 1208 -25.35 -11.82 39.02
N GLU A 1209 -25.60 -13.07 38.66
CA GLU A 1209 -26.29 -14.06 39.50
C GLU A 1209 -25.38 -14.58 40.61
N MET A 1210 -24.09 -14.84 40.34
CA MET A 1210 -23.06 -15.09 41.36
C MET A 1210 -22.88 -13.89 42.29
N GLY A 1211 -22.99 -12.66 41.78
CA GLY A 1211 -22.97 -11.43 42.58
C GLY A 1211 -24.20 -11.32 43.48
N ARG A 1212 -25.40 -11.64 42.97
CA ARG A 1212 -26.63 -11.72 43.77
C ARG A 1212 -26.57 -12.83 44.81
N LEU A 1213 -26.08 -14.01 44.44
CA LEU A 1213 -25.93 -15.15 45.35
C LEU A 1213 -24.89 -14.87 46.42
N ARG A 1214 -23.76 -14.21 46.09
CA ARG A 1214 -22.79 -13.73 47.09
C ARG A 1214 -23.40 -12.69 48.03
N ALA A 1215 -24.17 -11.73 47.52
CA ALA A 1215 -24.85 -10.76 48.38
C ALA A 1215 -25.90 -11.42 49.30
N ILE A 1216 -26.58 -12.47 48.83
CA ILE A 1216 -27.51 -13.26 49.65
C ILE A 1216 -26.75 -14.10 50.69
N VAL A 1217 -25.62 -14.71 50.31
CA VAL A 1217 -24.76 -15.48 51.24
C VAL A 1217 -24.14 -14.56 52.29
N GLU A 1218 -23.61 -13.40 51.92
CA GLU A 1218 -23.10 -12.40 52.87
C GLU A 1218 -24.22 -11.88 53.79
N GLY A 1219 -25.44 -11.71 53.26
CA GLY A 1219 -26.62 -11.37 54.07
C GLY A 1219 -27.01 -12.48 55.04
N LEU A 1220 -26.96 -13.74 54.62
CA LEU A 1220 -27.25 -14.90 55.47
C LEU A 1220 -26.13 -15.15 56.49
N GLU A 1221 -24.86 -14.96 56.13
CA GLU A 1221 -23.71 -15.02 57.03
C GLU A 1221 -23.75 -13.90 58.07
N ALA A 1222 -24.17 -12.69 57.68
CA ALA A 1222 -24.43 -11.60 58.61
C ALA A 1222 -25.58 -11.92 59.58
N GLN A 1223 -26.66 -12.57 59.10
CA GLN A 1223 -27.76 -13.04 59.94
C GLN A 1223 -27.36 -14.23 60.84
N LEU A 1224 -26.48 -15.13 60.39
CA LEU A 1224 -25.92 -16.24 61.17
C LEU A 1224 -24.96 -15.74 62.26
N LYS A 1225 -24.13 -14.74 61.95
CA LYS A 1225 -23.32 -14.03 62.95
C LYS A 1225 -24.17 -13.29 63.97
N ALA A 1226 -25.26 -12.66 63.55
CA ALA A 1226 -26.21 -12.01 64.45
C ALA A 1226 -26.97 -13.01 65.36
N LYS A 1227 -27.07 -14.29 64.95
CA LYS A 1227 -27.68 -15.37 65.73
C LYS A 1227 -26.68 -16.27 66.48
N GLY A 1228 -25.38 -16.00 66.40
CA GLY A 1228 -24.34 -16.66 67.22
C GLY A 1228 -24.03 -18.12 66.86
N LEU A 1229 -24.21 -18.54 65.61
CA LEU A 1229 -23.90 -19.90 65.14
C LEU A 1229 -22.62 -19.92 64.26
N PRO A 1230 -21.68 -20.88 64.45
CA PRO A 1230 -20.39 -20.90 63.75
C PRO A 1230 -20.45 -21.45 62.31
N LEU A 1231 -19.63 -20.92 61.41
CA LEU A 1231 -19.52 -21.30 59.98
C LEU A 1231 -18.44 -22.39 59.76
N PRO A 1232 -18.63 -23.35 58.83
CA PRO A 1232 -17.66 -24.41 58.54
C PRO A 1232 -16.52 -23.94 57.61
N VAL A 1233 -15.30 -24.39 57.88
CA VAL A 1233 -14.08 -24.09 57.13
C VAL A 1233 -13.92 -25.06 55.97
N THR A 1234 -13.63 -24.58 54.76
CA THR A 1234 -13.13 -25.42 53.66
C THR A 1234 -11.96 -24.77 52.94
N ASP A 1235 -10.85 -25.51 52.90
CA ASP A 1235 -9.64 -25.27 52.11
C ASP A 1235 -9.90 -25.43 50.60
N ALA A 1236 -9.37 -24.48 49.81
CA ALA A 1236 -8.90 -24.51 48.41
C ALA A 1236 -9.25 -23.20 47.67
#